data_AF-A0A8R2NPY5-F1
#
_entry.id   AF-A0A8R2NPY5-F1
#
_cell.length_a   1.000
_cell.length_b   1.000
_cell.length_c   1.000
_cell.angle_alpha   90.00
_cell.angle_beta   90.00
_cell.angle_gamma   90.00
#
_symmetry.space_group_name_H-M   'P 1'
#
loop_
_entity.id
_entity.type
_entity.pdbx_description
1 polymer ?
#
loop_
_entity_poly.entity_id
_entity_poly.type
_entity_poly.pdbx_seq_one_letter_code
_entity_poly.pdbx_strand_id
1 'polypeptide(L)'
;MSLDKTIIMLIKIRTFDTNIYEVKVVAAYIVYKISRLLFAMKRARDALTQFNSHVNVFKSMIGPPELMFEHYSWLSKQFSMFASLFDETTSESSTATQALNPGFFFKEAADYAKKRKTSAYDICQDANVYPSSDPLNEWNNIEFYGQRPWRLIKTLNNLDFNTIEADGVQALKFYENTKVDHSKAIISFLGNAMKQFKHYKCPRMRNLLAVQMADEYYNAKDYSKALTLWSHMLWDYRDEGWEAIAHELVNKCLKCAYLTASVQNYVELNLEALKYYKNIDLQKALNNIGSIIQRQIPEPEKTLNEYEKNVSMEEWKKCDSLRSRSVLEIDMSVTNSTIDTKVILKDVSCDGIEIDIFIKAKFPILVQFSKLIACVTCIDNTYDVEVCTDSNKLIYGESKTHTYSCKFVPSPNDVGKEITVNSIKLQLGNEPDFPIVLKFYSSIKKTKSFEREINNFSLSKTYDDEFERIKQITSTTLKPRSSRLGMEIKHKNPALLLEWYKVSVCLTNLEDRPVSDVCLNLSINRNNNEKVEHSIEVCEDPDKNVLSLPVDFKLDSMLVGDQKTQSFYIRFSSLDTRTFQLMISYSIEDNNRTKIACVKDVEIVIDVSIVFDISVSYMSSRFEPVSKVYVGEPLIVVPNIKCLSPWPILIESTSFQLAKHVTISAGGYQSVLNGVTLESDECASEVICVTPSELSENILGCFTINWKRTDVESECKNGYSSLELPKIIVEKSTFLVDMKLPAHGWLHTPMSVVYFLHNNSESLLTLDVSMEANEAFMMAGHKDLNVTVLPESTYKLHYNLYPLVVGVSTLPKMHIGCTSEPNDFKHILNDILVRSLQTQIYIMPKHLPIHHTN
;
A
#
# COMPACT_ATOMS: atom_id res chain seq x y z
N MET A 1 -61.41 -7.06 29.90
CA MET A 1 -62.18 -7.35 31.13
C MET A 1 -63.29 -8.39 30.96
N SER A 2 -64.09 -8.41 29.88
CA SER A 2 -65.09 -9.50 29.69
C SER A 2 -64.46 -10.82 29.21
N LEU A 3 -63.46 -10.76 28.31
CA LEU A 3 -62.79 -11.93 27.74
C LEU A 3 -61.89 -12.72 28.73
N ASP A 4 -61.18 -12.04 29.63
CA ASP A 4 -60.39 -12.71 30.68
C ASP A 4 -61.29 -13.48 31.65
N LYS A 5 -62.48 -12.93 31.96
CA LYS A 5 -63.50 -13.62 32.75
C LYS A 5 -64.01 -14.87 32.03
N THR A 6 -64.11 -14.85 30.70
CA THR A 6 -64.52 -16.01 29.90
C THR A 6 -63.50 -17.15 29.97
N ILE A 7 -62.19 -16.86 29.91
CA ILE A 7 -61.14 -17.90 30.10
C ILE A 7 -61.23 -18.51 31.50
N ILE A 8 -61.39 -17.67 32.54
CA ILE A 8 -61.54 -18.15 33.93
C ILE A 8 -62.80 -19.01 34.09
N MET A 9 -63.90 -18.66 33.42
CA MET A 9 -65.12 -19.48 33.41
C MET A 9 -64.92 -20.80 32.67
N LEU A 10 -64.17 -20.82 31.56
CA LEU A 10 -63.86 -22.03 30.80
C LEU A 10 -63.01 -23.02 31.61
N ILE A 11 -62.03 -22.52 32.38
CA ILE A 11 -61.17 -23.34 33.26
C ILE A 11 -61.98 -23.99 34.40
N LYS A 12 -63.12 -23.41 34.78
CA LYS A 12 -64.03 -23.96 35.80
C LYS A 12 -64.97 -25.03 35.27
N ILE A 13 -65.03 -25.25 33.95
CA ILE A 13 -65.83 -26.33 33.36
C ILE A 13 -65.16 -27.66 33.68
N ARG A 14 -65.95 -28.63 34.16
CA ARG A 14 -65.46 -29.99 34.42
C ARG A 14 -65.12 -30.66 33.08
N THR A 15 -63.86 -31.00 32.89
CA THR A 15 -63.34 -31.66 31.69
C THR A 15 -63.39 -33.18 31.85
N PHE A 16 -63.83 -33.85 30.79
CA PHE A 16 -63.87 -35.29 30.62
C PHE A 16 -63.30 -35.63 29.24
N ASP A 17 -62.89 -36.88 29.02
CA ASP A 17 -62.35 -37.33 27.73
C ASP A 17 -63.28 -37.07 26.55
N THR A 18 -64.59 -37.03 26.78
CA THR A 18 -65.59 -36.72 25.76
C THR A 18 -65.60 -35.24 25.37
N ASN A 19 -65.52 -34.29 26.29
CA ASN A 19 -65.69 -32.85 26.00
C ASN A 19 -64.37 -32.05 25.95
N ILE A 20 -63.23 -32.66 26.31
CA ILE A 20 -61.95 -31.98 26.45
C ILE A 20 -61.47 -31.31 25.16
N TYR A 21 -61.73 -31.92 24.00
CA TYR A 21 -61.35 -31.38 22.71
C TYR A 21 -62.17 -30.12 22.36
N GLU A 22 -63.49 -30.15 22.57
CA GLU A 22 -64.38 -28.99 22.40
C GLU A 22 -63.94 -27.81 23.26
N VAL A 23 -63.66 -28.07 24.55
CA VAL A 23 -63.18 -27.05 25.50
C VAL A 23 -61.87 -26.42 25.01
N LYS A 24 -60.91 -27.24 24.54
CA LYS A 24 -59.64 -26.74 23.98
C LYS A 24 -59.83 -25.89 22.73
N VAL A 25 -60.72 -26.31 21.81
CA VAL A 25 -60.98 -25.58 20.57
C VAL A 25 -61.60 -24.21 20.88
N VAL A 26 -62.60 -24.15 21.77
CA VAL A 26 -63.20 -22.88 22.20
C VAL A 26 -62.17 -21.99 22.91
N ALA A 27 -61.36 -22.55 23.82
CA ALA A 27 -60.30 -21.82 24.50
C ALA A 27 -59.27 -21.22 23.52
N ALA A 28 -58.88 -21.99 22.49
CA ALA A 28 -57.97 -21.55 21.44
C ALA A 28 -58.53 -20.34 20.65
N TYR A 29 -59.80 -20.37 20.27
CA TYR A 29 -60.43 -19.23 19.58
C TYR A 29 -60.44 -17.97 20.44
N ILE A 30 -60.72 -18.11 21.74
CA ILE A 30 -60.72 -16.98 22.67
C ILE A 30 -59.32 -16.40 22.81
N VAL A 31 -58.30 -17.23 23.08
CA VAL A 31 -56.92 -16.75 23.26
C VAL A 31 -56.36 -16.16 21.97
N TYR A 32 -56.72 -16.71 20.80
CA TYR A 32 -56.36 -16.16 19.49
C TYR A 32 -56.93 -14.75 19.31
N LYS A 33 -58.22 -14.55 19.60
CA LYS A 33 -58.85 -13.21 19.52
C LYS A 33 -58.24 -12.23 20.51
N ILE A 34 -57.96 -12.65 21.75
CA ILE A 34 -57.29 -11.82 22.75
C ILE A 34 -55.89 -11.43 22.27
N SER A 35 -55.09 -12.40 21.83
CA SER A 35 -53.73 -12.16 21.34
C SER A 35 -53.73 -11.20 20.15
N ARG A 36 -54.63 -11.39 19.18
CA ARG A 36 -54.78 -10.50 18.02
C ARG A 36 -55.14 -9.06 18.44
N LEU A 37 -56.05 -8.89 19.41
CA LEU A 37 -56.39 -7.56 19.93
C LEU A 37 -55.21 -6.92 20.68
N LEU A 38 -54.48 -7.69 21.49
CA LEU A 38 -53.32 -7.20 22.22
C LEU A 38 -52.17 -6.80 21.27
N PHE A 39 -51.94 -7.57 20.21
CA PHE A 39 -50.99 -7.20 19.16
C PHE A 39 -51.43 -5.94 18.40
N ALA A 40 -52.71 -5.78 18.06
CA ALA A 40 -53.24 -4.55 17.47
C ALA A 40 -53.06 -3.31 18.39
N MET A 41 -53.08 -3.52 19.70
CA MET A 41 -52.78 -2.48 20.71
C MET A 41 -51.28 -2.31 20.99
N LYS A 42 -50.39 -2.97 20.24
CA LYS A 42 -48.92 -2.97 20.44
C LYS A 42 -48.47 -3.48 21.82
N ARG A 43 -49.26 -4.35 22.45
CA ARG A 43 -48.99 -4.94 23.78
C ARG A 43 -48.49 -6.39 23.66
N ALA A 44 -47.37 -6.59 22.97
CA ALA A 44 -46.84 -7.92 22.67
C ALA A 44 -46.48 -8.76 23.92
N ARG A 45 -45.96 -8.12 24.99
CA ARG A 45 -45.63 -8.80 26.25
C ARG A 45 -46.86 -9.35 26.98
N ASP A 46 -47.97 -8.62 26.90
CA ASP A 46 -49.23 -9.05 27.51
C ASP A 46 -49.86 -10.18 26.69
N ALA A 47 -49.79 -10.10 25.36
CA ALA A 47 -50.19 -11.19 24.47
C ALA A 47 -49.41 -12.47 24.78
N LEU A 48 -48.10 -12.36 24.97
CA LEU A 48 -47.24 -13.48 25.37
C LEU A 48 -47.62 -14.06 26.73
N THR A 49 -47.89 -13.21 27.72
CA THR A 49 -48.29 -13.65 29.07
C THR A 49 -49.61 -14.42 29.02
N GLN A 50 -50.59 -13.92 28.27
CA GLN A 50 -51.88 -14.57 28.07
C GLN A 50 -51.73 -15.91 27.34
N PHE A 51 -50.94 -15.96 26.27
CA PHE A 51 -50.69 -17.18 25.52
C PHE A 51 -49.97 -18.24 26.37
N ASN A 52 -48.93 -17.87 27.12
CA ASN A 52 -48.22 -18.79 28.01
C ASN A 52 -49.14 -19.33 29.12
N SER A 53 -49.99 -18.47 29.70
CA SER A 53 -51.01 -18.91 30.67
C SER A 53 -51.96 -19.94 30.06
N HIS A 54 -52.46 -19.69 28.84
CA HIS A 54 -53.31 -20.62 28.11
C HIS A 54 -52.61 -21.96 27.86
N VAL A 55 -51.39 -21.95 27.32
CA VAL A 55 -50.63 -23.17 27.05
C VAL A 55 -50.37 -23.94 28.34
N ASN A 56 -49.96 -23.28 29.43
CA ASN A 56 -49.68 -23.94 30.71
C ASN A 56 -50.88 -24.71 31.26
N VAL A 57 -52.09 -24.18 31.08
CA VAL A 57 -53.33 -24.84 31.52
C VAL A 57 -53.65 -26.06 30.66
N PHE A 58 -53.65 -25.91 29.33
CA PHE A 58 -54.13 -26.97 28.44
C PHE A 58 -53.07 -28.00 28.04
N LYS A 59 -51.78 -27.74 28.29
CA LYS A 59 -50.67 -28.65 27.93
C LYS A 59 -50.76 -30.00 28.64
N SER A 60 -51.21 -30.03 29.89
CA SER A 60 -51.39 -31.26 30.69
C SER A 60 -52.71 -31.98 30.41
N MET A 61 -53.68 -31.31 29.78
CA MET A 61 -55.00 -31.86 29.48
C MET A 61 -54.97 -32.71 28.21
N ILE A 62 -54.23 -33.82 28.15
CA ILE A 62 -53.99 -34.55 26.90
C ILE A 62 -55.30 -35.04 26.25
N GLY A 63 -56.20 -35.62 27.04
CA GLY A 63 -57.44 -36.24 26.58
C GLY A 63 -57.28 -37.74 26.36
N PRO A 64 -58.15 -38.38 25.55
CA PRO A 64 -58.10 -39.81 25.30
C PRO A 64 -56.73 -40.27 24.78
N PRO A 65 -56.12 -41.34 25.34
CA PRO A 65 -54.81 -41.82 24.90
C PRO A 65 -54.80 -42.23 23.44
N GLU A 66 -55.93 -42.73 22.94
CA GLU A 66 -56.13 -43.14 21.54
C GLU A 66 -56.13 -42.00 20.52
N LEU A 67 -56.22 -40.76 20.98
CA LEU A 67 -56.20 -39.55 20.14
C LEU A 67 -55.08 -38.60 20.54
N MET A 68 -54.01 -39.10 21.16
CA MET A 68 -52.89 -38.27 21.62
C MET A 68 -52.27 -37.41 20.50
N PHE A 69 -52.23 -37.92 19.27
CA PHE A 69 -51.74 -37.17 18.10
C PHE A 69 -52.55 -35.88 17.85
N GLU A 70 -53.84 -35.88 18.18
CA GLU A 70 -54.70 -34.71 18.04
C GLU A 70 -54.36 -33.62 19.07
N HIS A 71 -53.97 -34.01 20.29
CA HIS A 71 -53.47 -33.05 21.29
C HIS A 71 -52.22 -32.33 20.80
N TYR A 72 -51.26 -33.08 20.24
CA TYR A 72 -50.04 -32.49 19.68
C TYR A 72 -50.32 -31.69 18.40
N SER A 73 -51.29 -32.10 17.59
CA SER A 73 -51.81 -31.31 16.46
C SER A 73 -52.35 -29.96 16.93
N TRP A 74 -53.18 -29.97 17.97
CA TRP A 74 -53.75 -28.76 18.56
C TRP A 74 -52.66 -27.83 19.11
N LEU A 75 -51.71 -28.36 19.90
CA LEU A 75 -50.58 -27.58 20.44
C LEU A 75 -49.72 -26.98 19.32
N SER A 76 -49.32 -27.78 18.33
CA SER A 76 -48.56 -27.31 17.17
C SER A 76 -49.28 -26.15 16.47
N LYS A 77 -50.60 -26.28 16.28
CA LYS A 77 -51.44 -25.22 15.69
C LYS A 77 -51.55 -23.96 16.55
N GLN A 78 -51.64 -24.09 17.88
CA GLN A 78 -51.63 -22.93 18.78
C GLN A 78 -50.35 -22.11 18.63
N PHE A 79 -49.20 -22.78 18.70
CA PHE A 79 -47.90 -22.13 18.55
C PHE A 79 -47.71 -21.53 17.15
N SER A 80 -48.11 -22.22 16.08
CA SER A 80 -47.99 -21.67 14.72
C SER A 80 -48.89 -20.46 14.49
N MET A 81 -50.15 -20.49 14.98
CA MET A 81 -51.08 -19.37 14.81
C MET A 81 -50.64 -18.16 15.61
N PHE A 82 -50.17 -18.36 16.84
CA PHE A 82 -49.62 -17.28 17.65
C PHE A 82 -48.35 -16.68 17.01
N ALA A 83 -47.46 -17.53 16.48
CA ALA A 83 -46.27 -17.09 15.76
C ALA A 83 -46.61 -16.24 14.52
N SER A 84 -47.58 -16.66 13.72
CA SER A 84 -48.05 -15.89 12.55
C SER A 84 -48.65 -14.54 12.94
N LEU A 85 -49.51 -14.49 13.97
CA LEU A 85 -50.04 -13.22 14.48
C LEU A 85 -48.93 -12.28 14.97
N PHE A 86 -47.92 -12.85 15.63
CA PHE A 86 -46.80 -12.09 16.13
C PHE A 86 -45.93 -11.55 14.98
N ASP A 87 -45.66 -12.36 13.96
CA ASP A 87 -44.90 -11.98 12.77
C ASP A 87 -45.57 -10.83 11.99
N GLU A 88 -46.88 -10.98 11.68
CA GLU A 88 -47.67 -9.96 10.98
C GLU A 88 -47.56 -8.58 11.65
N THR A 89 -47.68 -8.53 12.98
CA THR A 89 -47.69 -7.27 13.73
C THR A 89 -46.31 -6.70 14.05
N THR A 90 -45.26 -7.52 14.03
CA THR A 90 -43.88 -7.06 14.29
C THR A 90 -43.24 -6.44 13.04
N SER A 91 -43.67 -6.84 11.85
CA SER A 91 -43.23 -6.25 10.57
C SER A 91 -43.45 -4.72 10.48
N GLU A 92 -44.36 -4.16 11.29
CA GLU A 92 -44.67 -2.73 11.35
C GLU A 92 -43.89 -1.96 12.45
N SER A 93 -43.12 -2.63 13.32
CA SER A 93 -42.47 -2.01 14.48
C SER A 93 -40.99 -2.39 14.60
N SER A 94 -40.10 -1.40 14.42
CA SER A 94 -38.63 -1.55 14.39
C SER A 94 -37.97 -1.88 15.75
N THR A 95 -38.69 -2.48 16.71
CA THR A 95 -38.18 -2.70 18.08
C THR A 95 -38.50 -4.09 18.62
N ALA A 96 -38.09 -5.13 17.91
CA ALA A 96 -38.09 -6.47 18.48
C ALA A 96 -36.70 -6.86 19.00
N THR A 97 -36.57 -6.91 20.33
CA THR A 97 -35.41 -7.45 21.05
C THR A 97 -35.25 -8.95 20.73
N GLN A 98 -34.02 -9.48 20.72
CA GLN A 98 -33.74 -10.90 20.42
C GLN A 98 -34.58 -11.92 21.22
N ALA A 99 -35.07 -11.55 22.41
CA ALA A 99 -35.93 -12.38 23.27
C ALA A 99 -37.41 -12.45 22.82
N LEU A 100 -37.85 -11.58 21.92
CA LEU A 100 -39.23 -11.45 21.41
C LEU A 100 -39.27 -11.80 19.90
N ASN A 101 -38.72 -12.97 19.55
CA ASN A 101 -38.63 -13.44 18.17
C ASN A 101 -39.74 -14.49 17.86
N PRO A 102 -40.63 -14.25 16.87
CA PRO A 102 -41.64 -15.22 16.43
C PRO A 102 -41.07 -16.60 16.06
N GLY A 103 -39.80 -16.65 15.64
CA GLY A 103 -39.08 -17.87 15.30
C GLY A 103 -39.04 -18.92 16.42
N PHE A 104 -39.03 -18.52 17.70
CA PHE A 104 -39.10 -19.48 18.81
C PHE A 104 -40.45 -20.22 18.85
N PHE A 105 -41.56 -19.54 18.55
CA PHE A 105 -42.89 -20.16 18.53
C PHE A 105 -43.07 -21.07 17.31
N PHE A 106 -42.53 -20.69 16.15
CA PHE A 106 -42.49 -21.60 14.98
C PHE A 106 -41.64 -22.84 15.25
N LYS A 107 -40.51 -22.71 15.98
CA LYS A 107 -39.71 -23.86 16.42
C LYS A 107 -40.51 -24.77 17.36
N GLU A 108 -41.17 -24.23 18.38
CA GLU A 108 -42.03 -25.02 19.27
C GLU A 108 -43.17 -25.70 18.51
N ALA A 109 -43.78 -25.02 17.53
CA ALA A 109 -44.79 -25.62 16.65
C ALA A 109 -44.26 -26.84 15.88
N ALA A 110 -43.00 -26.76 15.40
CA ALA A 110 -42.32 -27.88 14.76
C ALA A 110 -42.04 -29.02 15.76
N ASP A 111 -41.60 -28.71 16.98
CA ASP A 111 -41.32 -29.70 18.03
C ASP A 111 -42.60 -30.45 18.45
N TYR A 112 -43.75 -29.78 18.55
CA TYR A 112 -45.04 -30.46 18.76
C TYR A 112 -45.52 -31.23 17.53
N ALA A 113 -45.23 -30.75 16.31
CA ALA A 113 -45.52 -31.51 15.10
C ALA A 113 -44.69 -32.81 15.01
N LYS A 114 -43.45 -32.80 15.49
CA LYS A 114 -42.63 -34.02 15.67
C LYS A 114 -43.27 -34.99 16.67
N LYS A 115 -43.73 -34.50 17.83
CA LYS A 115 -44.47 -35.33 18.80
C LYS A 115 -45.75 -35.91 18.21
N ARG A 116 -46.50 -35.13 17.42
CA ARG A 116 -47.67 -35.60 16.66
C ARG A 116 -47.28 -36.77 15.75
N LYS A 117 -46.23 -36.62 14.95
CA LYS A 117 -45.70 -37.67 14.05
C LYS A 117 -45.39 -38.96 14.81
N THR A 118 -44.63 -38.88 15.91
CA THR A 118 -44.29 -40.06 16.74
C THR A 118 -45.55 -40.71 17.32
N SER A 119 -46.44 -39.92 17.93
CA SER A 119 -47.67 -40.48 18.51
C SER A 119 -48.63 -41.06 17.47
N ALA A 120 -48.73 -40.46 16.28
CA ALA A 120 -49.55 -40.98 15.19
C ALA A 120 -48.97 -42.30 14.66
N TYR A 121 -47.65 -42.40 14.57
CA TYR A 121 -46.99 -43.66 14.24
C TYR A 121 -47.34 -44.74 15.26
N ASP A 122 -47.21 -44.47 16.56
CA ASP A 122 -47.46 -45.49 17.60
C ASP A 122 -48.94 -45.91 17.70
N ILE A 123 -49.88 -44.98 17.49
CA ILE A 123 -51.32 -45.19 17.76
C ILE A 123 -52.10 -45.60 16.50
N CYS A 124 -51.72 -45.11 15.32
CA CYS A 124 -52.50 -45.28 14.09
C CYS A 124 -52.01 -46.44 13.19
N GLN A 125 -50.97 -47.18 13.59
CA GLN A 125 -50.41 -48.31 12.82
C GLN A 125 -51.45 -49.38 12.44
N ASP A 126 -52.39 -49.67 13.33
CA ASP A 126 -53.41 -50.71 13.14
C ASP A 126 -54.66 -50.21 12.38
N ALA A 127 -54.80 -48.89 12.19
CA ALA A 127 -55.97 -48.27 11.57
C ALA A 127 -55.85 -48.24 10.03
N ASN A 128 -55.78 -49.43 9.42
CA ASN A 128 -55.65 -49.59 7.96
C ASN A 128 -56.99 -49.75 7.23
N VAL A 129 -58.10 -49.85 7.97
CA VAL A 129 -59.45 -50.04 7.43
C VAL A 129 -60.35 -48.89 7.88
N TYR A 130 -60.99 -48.21 6.92
CA TYR A 130 -61.99 -47.20 7.19
C TYR A 130 -63.33 -47.85 7.58
N PRO A 131 -64.08 -47.30 8.56
CA PRO A 131 -65.41 -47.80 8.91
C PRO A 131 -66.37 -47.82 7.70
N SER A 132 -67.34 -48.74 7.71
CA SER A 132 -68.29 -48.93 6.60
C SER A 132 -69.26 -47.76 6.40
N SER A 133 -69.62 -47.09 7.48
CA SER A 133 -70.37 -45.84 7.47
C SER A 133 -69.40 -44.70 7.72
N ASP A 134 -69.44 -43.63 6.91
CA ASP A 134 -68.51 -42.51 7.06
C ASP A 134 -68.88 -41.62 8.27
N PRO A 135 -68.14 -41.73 9.40
CA PRO A 135 -68.47 -40.97 10.61
C PRO A 135 -67.99 -39.51 10.51
N LEU A 136 -67.22 -39.16 9.47
CA LEU A 136 -66.63 -37.84 9.25
C LEU A 136 -67.37 -37.02 8.18
N ASN A 137 -68.44 -37.56 7.58
CA ASN A 137 -69.17 -36.92 6.48
C ASN A 137 -69.66 -35.49 6.81
N GLU A 138 -70.12 -35.27 8.04
CA GLU A 138 -70.65 -33.97 8.50
C GLU A 138 -69.57 -33.04 9.12
N TRP A 139 -68.26 -33.28 8.86
CA TRP A 139 -67.17 -32.49 9.45
C TRP A 139 -67.30 -30.98 9.25
N ASN A 140 -67.86 -30.56 8.11
CA ASN A 140 -68.03 -29.13 7.78
C ASN A 140 -69.35 -28.53 8.28
N ASN A 141 -70.29 -29.34 8.79
CA ASN A 141 -71.64 -28.94 9.17
C ASN A 141 -71.90 -29.14 10.68
N ILE A 142 -70.89 -28.89 11.52
CA ILE A 142 -71.01 -28.99 12.99
C ILE A 142 -71.77 -27.80 13.59
N GLU A 143 -72.57 -28.04 14.62
CA GLU A 143 -73.37 -27.00 15.29
C GLU A 143 -72.53 -26.19 16.30
N PHE A 144 -71.58 -26.85 16.98
CA PHE A 144 -70.70 -26.23 17.98
C PHE A 144 -69.21 -26.35 17.62
N TYR A 145 -68.41 -25.36 18.03
CA TYR A 145 -66.97 -25.35 17.77
C TYR A 145 -66.26 -26.51 18.48
N GLY A 146 -65.54 -27.32 17.71
CA GLY A 146 -64.80 -28.49 18.20
C GLY A 146 -65.67 -29.72 18.42
N GLN A 147 -66.98 -29.66 18.14
CA GLN A 147 -67.88 -30.80 18.23
C GLN A 147 -67.43 -31.91 17.29
N ARG A 148 -67.48 -33.15 17.77
CA ARG A 148 -67.20 -34.32 16.93
C ARG A 148 -68.32 -34.51 15.90
N PRO A 149 -68.02 -34.74 14.61
CA PRO A 149 -69.05 -34.86 13.57
C PRO A 149 -70.01 -36.03 13.78
N TRP A 150 -69.56 -37.11 14.41
CA TRP A 150 -70.39 -38.27 14.74
C TRP A 150 -71.25 -38.06 16.01
N ARG A 151 -71.12 -36.92 16.72
CA ARG A 151 -71.88 -36.60 17.94
C ARG A 151 -72.92 -35.50 17.74
N LEU A 152 -73.53 -35.47 16.56
CA LEU A 152 -74.65 -34.56 16.29
C LEU A 152 -75.91 -35.09 16.95
N ILE A 153 -76.76 -34.18 17.44
CA ILE A 153 -77.99 -34.50 18.19
C ILE A 153 -78.92 -35.43 17.38
N LYS A 154 -78.85 -35.37 16.04
CA LYS A 154 -79.61 -36.20 15.11
C LYS A 154 -79.16 -37.68 15.09
N THR A 155 -77.89 -37.95 15.37
CA THR A 155 -77.26 -39.28 15.26
C THR A 155 -77.39 -40.11 16.55
N LEU A 156 -77.60 -39.44 17.69
CA LEU A 156 -77.70 -40.03 19.03
C LEU A 156 -79.01 -40.81 19.29
N ASN A 157 -80.03 -40.67 18.44
CA ASN A 157 -81.37 -41.20 18.72
C ASN A 157 -81.58 -42.68 18.34
N ASN A 158 -80.67 -43.33 17.59
CA ASN A 158 -80.96 -44.66 16.98
C ASN A 158 -79.82 -45.72 17.04
N LEU A 159 -78.68 -45.49 17.69
CA LEU A 159 -77.54 -46.43 17.72
C LEU A 159 -76.81 -46.44 19.07
N ASP A 160 -76.09 -47.52 19.36
CA ASP A 160 -75.24 -47.65 20.56
C ASP A 160 -74.12 -46.60 20.55
N PHE A 161 -74.07 -45.77 21.60
CA PHE A 161 -73.10 -44.67 21.71
C PHE A 161 -71.64 -45.15 21.61
N ASN A 162 -71.34 -46.33 22.17
CA ASN A 162 -69.99 -46.88 22.19
C ASN A 162 -69.49 -47.31 20.80
N THR A 163 -70.38 -47.79 19.92
CA THR A 163 -69.98 -48.22 18.56
C THR A 163 -69.72 -47.02 17.67
N ILE A 164 -70.58 -45.99 17.74
CA ILE A 164 -70.39 -44.73 16.99
C ILE A 164 -69.08 -44.04 17.40
N GLU A 165 -68.78 -44.04 18.70
CA GLU A 165 -67.54 -43.44 19.21
C GLU A 165 -66.30 -44.23 18.75
N ALA A 166 -66.34 -45.56 18.79
CA ALA A 166 -65.27 -46.41 18.29
C ALA A 166 -65.04 -46.22 16.78
N ASP A 167 -66.10 -46.19 15.99
CA ASP A 167 -66.04 -45.95 14.54
C ASP A 167 -65.46 -44.55 14.23
N GLY A 168 -65.90 -43.53 14.97
CA GLY A 168 -65.37 -42.16 14.83
C GLY A 168 -63.88 -42.04 15.16
N VAL A 169 -63.44 -42.67 16.25
CA VAL A 169 -62.02 -42.74 16.64
C VAL A 169 -61.20 -43.50 15.59
N GLN A 170 -61.72 -44.62 15.08
CA GLN A 170 -61.07 -45.40 14.02
C GLN A 170 -60.96 -44.61 12.72
N ALA A 171 -62.01 -43.90 12.31
CA ALA A 171 -61.99 -43.03 11.14
C ALA A 171 -60.95 -41.91 11.26
N LEU A 172 -60.79 -41.31 12.45
CA LEU A 172 -59.75 -40.33 12.71
C LEU A 172 -58.34 -40.91 12.64
N LYS A 173 -58.10 -42.08 13.24
CA LYS A 173 -56.79 -42.76 13.16
C LYS A 173 -56.44 -43.08 11.70
N PHE A 174 -57.41 -43.56 10.92
CA PHE A 174 -57.23 -43.82 9.49
C PHE A 174 -56.94 -42.54 8.70
N TYR A 175 -57.68 -41.45 8.95
CA TYR A 175 -57.45 -40.16 8.31
C TYR A 175 -56.05 -39.62 8.61
N GLU A 176 -55.63 -39.68 9.88
CA GLU A 176 -54.31 -39.24 10.30
C GLU A 176 -53.18 -40.04 9.63
N ASN A 177 -53.34 -41.36 9.48
CA ASN A 177 -52.33 -42.23 8.86
C ASN A 177 -52.24 -42.04 7.33
N THR A 178 -53.37 -41.77 6.65
CA THR A 178 -53.43 -41.80 5.19
C THR A 178 -53.42 -40.44 4.51
N LYS A 179 -53.93 -39.38 5.17
CA LYS A 179 -54.12 -38.05 4.56
C LYS A 179 -53.16 -36.99 5.08
N VAL A 180 -52.56 -37.19 6.25
CA VAL A 180 -51.70 -36.17 6.88
C VAL A 180 -50.24 -36.43 6.57
N ASP A 181 -49.58 -35.46 5.93
CA ASP A 181 -48.12 -35.46 5.76
C ASP A 181 -47.47 -34.69 6.91
N HIS A 182 -47.07 -35.42 7.95
CA HIS A 182 -46.43 -34.83 9.14
C HIS A 182 -45.09 -34.19 8.80
N SER A 183 -44.28 -34.81 7.95
CA SER A 183 -42.95 -34.31 7.59
C SER A 183 -43.03 -32.96 6.89
N LYS A 184 -43.97 -32.80 5.95
CA LYS A 184 -44.20 -31.51 5.27
C LYS A 184 -44.62 -30.40 6.23
N ALA A 185 -45.45 -30.70 7.23
CA ALA A 185 -45.84 -29.74 8.25
C ALA A 185 -44.63 -29.29 9.10
N ILE A 186 -43.81 -30.25 9.56
CA ILE A 186 -42.60 -29.96 10.35
C ILE A 186 -41.62 -29.11 9.54
N ILE A 187 -41.34 -29.49 8.28
CA ILE A 187 -40.44 -28.75 7.38
C ILE A 187 -40.95 -27.31 7.16
N SER A 188 -42.27 -27.13 6.96
CA SER A 188 -42.88 -25.81 6.80
C SER A 188 -42.65 -24.92 8.03
N PHE A 189 -42.89 -25.45 9.24
CA PHE A 189 -42.67 -24.70 10.48
C PHE A 189 -41.20 -24.37 10.74
N LEU A 190 -40.29 -25.32 10.51
CA LEU A 190 -38.85 -25.07 10.60
C LEU A 190 -38.41 -23.99 9.59
N GLY A 191 -38.99 -23.99 8.39
CA GLY A 191 -38.71 -22.98 7.36
C GLY A 191 -39.16 -21.59 7.76
N ASN A 192 -40.34 -21.48 8.37
CA ASN A 192 -40.81 -20.21 8.94
C ASN A 192 -39.93 -19.74 10.10
N ALA A 193 -39.53 -20.65 11.00
CA ALA A 193 -38.59 -20.32 12.07
C ALA A 193 -37.24 -19.82 11.53
N MET A 194 -36.65 -20.50 10.55
CA MET A 194 -35.40 -20.10 9.91
C MET A 194 -35.47 -18.72 9.27
N LYS A 195 -36.57 -18.40 8.56
CA LYS A 195 -36.80 -17.07 7.97
C LYS A 195 -36.74 -15.98 9.04
N GLN A 196 -37.36 -16.23 10.19
CA GLN A 196 -37.34 -15.30 11.32
C GLN A 196 -35.93 -15.16 11.90
N PHE A 197 -35.23 -16.26 12.23
CA PHE A 197 -33.86 -16.15 12.75
C PHE A 197 -32.87 -15.53 11.76
N LYS A 198 -33.12 -15.62 10.45
CA LYS A 198 -32.38 -14.87 9.42
C LYS A 198 -32.70 -13.36 9.51
N HIS A 199 -33.97 -12.98 9.60
CA HIS A 199 -34.39 -11.57 9.75
C HIS A 199 -33.78 -10.91 10.99
N TYR A 200 -33.76 -11.62 12.12
CA TYR A 200 -33.21 -11.17 13.40
C TYR A 200 -31.68 -11.31 13.55
N LYS A 201 -30.96 -11.71 12.50
CA LYS A 201 -29.50 -11.90 12.49
C LYS A 201 -28.97 -12.88 13.56
N CYS A 202 -29.65 -14.01 13.74
CA CYS A 202 -29.23 -15.09 14.64
C CYS A 202 -28.72 -16.32 13.83
N PRO A 203 -27.47 -16.30 13.31
CA PRO A 203 -26.97 -17.31 12.37
C PRO A 203 -26.88 -18.72 12.97
N ARG A 204 -26.44 -18.86 14.23
CA ARG A 204 -26.33 -20.19 14.89
C ARG A 204 -27.67 -20.90 15.03
N MET A 205 -28.72 -20.17 15.44
CA MET A 205 -30.07 -20.75 15.56
C MET A 205 -30.65 -21.09 14.18
N ARG A 206 -30.42 -20.23 13.17
CA ARG A 206 -30.78 -20.53 11.78
C ARG A 206 -30.10 -21.82 11.30
N ASN A 207 -28.82 -22.00 11.59
CA ASN A 207 -28.05 -23.17 11.16
C ASN A 207 -28.50 -24.45 11.87
N LEU A 208 -28.78 -24.38 13.17
CA LEU A 208 -29.37 -25.49 13.92
C LEU A 208 -30.70 -25.94 13.30
N LEU A 209 -31.60 -25.00 12.99
CA LEU A 209 -32.90 -25.31 12.40
C LEU A 209 -32.79 -25.87 10.97
N ALA A 210 -31.81 -25.42 10.19
CA ALA A 210 -31.53 -25.96 8.88
C ALA A 210 -31.08 -27.43 8.96
N VAL A 211 -30.21 -27.77 9.92
CA VAL A 211 -29.80 -29.15 10.18
C VAL A 211 -31.00 -30.01 10.59
N GLN A 212 -31.87 -29.51 11.49
CA GLN A 212 -33.09 -30.21 11.89
C GLN A 212 -34.08 -30.40 10.74
N MET A 213 -34.16 -29.44 9.82
CA MET A 213 -35.00 -29.55 8.63
C MET A 213 -34.44 -30.59 7.66
N ALA A 214 -33.12 -30.64 7.49
CA ALA A 214 -32.46 -31.65 6.68
C ALA A 214 -32.63 -33.06 7.27
N ASP A 215 -32.59 -33.22 8.60
CA ASP A 215 -32.95 -34.47 9.29
C ASP A 215 -34.39 -34.91 8.93
N GLU A 216 -35.34 -33.98 8.87
CA GLU A 216 -36.72 -34.30 8.46
C GLU A 216 -36.86 -34.61 6.96
N TYR A 217 -36.10 -33.94 6.09
CA TYR A 217 -36.04 -34.32 4.67
C TYR A 217 -35.50 -35.74 4.50
N TYR A 218 -34.46 -36.11 5.27
CA TYR A 218 -33.93 -37.47 5.30
C TYR A 218 -35.01 -38.48 5.73
N ASN A 219 -35.72 -38.19 6.83
CA ASN A 219 -36.81 -39.04 7.32
C ASN A 219 -37.99 -39.13 6.32
N ALA A 220 -38.20 -38.11 5.50
CA ALA A 220 -39.18 -38.09 4.42
C ALA A 220 -38.69 -38.80 3.13
N LYS A 221 -37.49 -39.40 3.15
CA LYS A 221 -36.81 -40.06 2.02
C LYS A 221 -36.46 -39.12 0.85
N ASP A 222 -36.47 -37.80 1.07
CA ASP A 222 -35.99 -36.81 0.10
C ASP A 222 -34.50 -36.52 0.35
N TYR A 223 -33.67 -37.50 0.00
CA TYR A 223 -32.22 -37.47 0.26
C TYR A 223 -31.50 -36.34 -0.49
N SER A 224 -32.03 -35.92 -1.65
CA SER A 224 -31.46 -34.85 -2.47
C SER A 224 -31.50 -33.48 -1.77
N LYS A 225 -32.65 -33.12 -1.19
CA LYS A 225 -32.81 -31.88 -0.43
C LYS A 225 -32.07 -31.93 0.90
N ALA A 226 -32.06 -33.08 1.56
CA ALA A 226 -31.28 -33.29 2.78
C ALA A 226 -29.78 -33.06 2.53
N LEU A 227 -29.23 -33.64 1.46
CA LEU A 227 -27.82 -33.46 1.07
C LEU A 227 -27.48 -31.99 0.82
N THR A 228 -28.33 -31.29 0.07
CA THR A 228 -28.11 -29.89 -0.30
C THR A 228 -28.08 -29.00 0.94
N LEU A 229 -29.04 -29.18 1.85
CA LEU A 229 -29.17 -28.35 3.04
C LEU A 229 -28.08 -28.64 4.08
N TRP A 230 -27.72 -29.91 4.33
CA TRP A 230 -26.59 -30.24 5.20
C TRP A 230 -25.26 -29.75 4.62
N SER A 231 -25.01 -29.92 3.31
CA SER A 231 -23.75 -29.49 2.68
C SER A 231 -23.57 -27.97 2.75
N HIS A 232 -24.65 -27.20 2.59
CA HIS A 232 -24.59 -25.74 2.77
C HIS A 232 -24.31 -25.34 4.23
N MET A 233 -24.89 -26.04 5.22
CA MET A 233 -24.63 -25.75 6.64
C MET A 233 -23.25 -26.20 7.09
N LEU A 234 -22.71 -27.26 6.48
CA LEU A 234 -21.41 -27.80 6.77
C LEU A 234 -20.29 -26.77 6.54
N TRP A 235 -20.42 -25.90 5.52
CA TRP A 235 -19.49 -24.79 5.28
C TRP A 235 -19.39 -23.82 6.48
N ASP A 236 -20.54 -23.39 7.02
CA ASP A 236 -20.58 -22.48 8.19
C ASP A 236 -19.91 -23.10 9.43
N TYR A 237 -20.14 -24.40 9.68
CA TYR A 237 -19.51 -25.10 10.83
C TYR A 237 -18.01 -25.33 10.63
N ARG A 238 -17.54 -25.48 9.39
CA ARG A 238 -16.10 -25.55 9.06
C ARG A 238 -15.41 -24.21 9.34
N ASP A 239 -16.02 -23.11 8.90
CA ASP A 239 -15.48 -21.75 9.09
C ASP A 239 -15.42 -21.37 10.57
N GLU A 240 -16.45 -21.73 11.36
CA GLU A 240 -16.48 -21.49 12.81
C GLU A 240 -15.61 -22.49 13.63
N GLY A 241 -15.05 -23.53 13.02
CA GLY A 241 -14.16 -24.49 13.70
C GLY A 241 -14.83 -25.57 14.55
N TRP A 242 -16.13 -25.85 14.36
CA TRP A 242 -16.86 -26.87 15.13
C TRP A 242 -16.64 -28.30 14.60
N GLU A 243 -15.45 -28.87 14.85
CA GLU A 243 -15.03 -30.14 14.24
C GLU A 243 -15.95 -31.34 14.54
N ALA A 244 -16.48 -31.46 15.77
CA ALA A 244 -17.37 -32.57 16.13
C ALA A 244 -18.70 -32.54 15.35
N ILE A 245 -19.26 -31.34 15.15
CA ILE A 245 -20.52 -31.14 14.40
C ILE A 245 -20.25 -31.35 12.91
N ALA A 246 -19.13 -30.82 12.40
CA ALA A 246 -18.72 -31.03 11.02
C ALA A 246 -18.54 -32.54 10.71
N HIS A 247 -17.93 -33.30 11.62
CA HIS A 247 -17.79 -34.75 11.48
C HIS A 247 -19.15 -35.46 11.38
N GLU A 248 -20.09 -35.16 12.27
CA GLU A 248 -21.44 -35.75 12.24
C GLU A 248 -22.17 -35.42 10.92
N LEU A 249 -22.08 -34.16 10.48
CA LEU A 249 -22.69 -33.70 9.25
C LEU A 249 -22.05 -34.33 8.01
N VAL A 250 -20.72 -34.48 7.96
CA VAL A 250 -20.03 -35.21 6.88
C VAL A 250 -20.55 -36.64 6.78
N ASN A 251 -20.72 -37.34 7.91
CA ASN A 251 -21.27 -38.70 7.92
C ASN A 251 -22.73 -38.74 7.41
N LYS A 252 -23.56 -37.75 7.78
CA LYS A 252 -24.94 -37.62 7.28
C LYS A 252 -24.98 -37.32 5.77
N CYS A 253 -24.14 -36.38 5.31
CA CYS A 253 -23.99 -36.07 3.89
C CYS A 253 -23.48 -37.26 3.09
N LEU A 254 -22.51 -38.03 3.58
CA LEU A 254 -21.98 -39.23 2.93
C LEU A 254 -23.08 -40.26 2.68
N LYS A 255 -23.94 -40.50 3.66
CA LYS A 255 -25.10 -41.39 3.51
C LYS A 255 -26.04 -40.91 2.41
N CYS A 256 -26.40 -39.63 2.41
CA CYS A 256 -27.26 -39.07 1.36
C CYS A 256 -26.60 -39.08 -0.02
N ALA A 257 -25.31 -38.75 -0.11
CA ALA A 257 -24.57 -38.75 -1.36
C ALA A 257 -24.50 -40.18 -1.94
N TYR A 258 -24.33 -41.18 -1.07
CA TYR A 258 -24.44 -42.59 -1.46
C TYR A 258 -25.86 -42.97 -1.91
N LEU A 259 -26.90 -42.58 -1.17
CA LEU A 259 -28.30 -42.90 -1.50
C LEU A 259 -28.80 -42.25 -2.80
N THR A 260 -28.24 -41.10 -3.16
CA THR A 260 -28.55 -40.35 -4.39
C THR A 260 -27.59 -40.68 -5.54
N ALA A 261 -26.63 -41.59 -5.34
CA ALA A 261 -25.56 -41.92 -6.28
C ALA A 261 -24.81 -40.70 -6.84
N SER A 262 -24.63 -39.67 -6.01
CA SER A 262 -23.96 -38.42 -6.38
C SER A 262 -22.44 -38.59 -6.27
N VAL A 263 -21.80 -39.04 -7.35
CA VAL A 263 -20.36 -39.38 -7.37
C VAL A 263 -19.47 -38.22 -6.92
N GLN A 264 -19.71 -37.01 -7.43
CA GLN A 264 -18.89 -35.84 -7.10
C GLN A 264 -18.94 -35.50 -5.60
N ASN A 265 -20.15 -35.31 -5.05
CA ASN A 265 -20.33 -35.02 -3.62
C ASN A 265 -19.80 -36.16 -2.75
N TYR A 266 -19.97 -37.41 -3.19
CA TYR A 266 -19.50 -38.57 -2.43
C TYR A 266 -17.97 -38.62 -2.34
N VAL A 267 -17.24 -38.33 -3.42
CA VAL A 267 -15.77 -38.25 -3.38
C VAL A 267 -15.29 -37.05 -2.55
N GLU A 268 -15.88 -35.87 -2.75
CA GLU A 268 -15.57 -34.65 -1.98
C GLU A 268 -15.70 -34.88 -0.46
N LEU A 269 -16.83 -35.47 -0.05
CA LEU A 269 -17.11 -35.77 1.35
C LEU A 269 -16.22 -36.89 1.90
N ASN A 270 -15.85 -37.89 1.11
CA ASN A 270 -14.92 -38.94 1.55
C ASN A 270 -13.52 -38.37 1.76
N LEU A 271 -13.03 -37.52 0.84
CA LEU A 271 -11.74 -36.85 0.98
C LEU A 271 -11.67 -35.99 2.24
N GLU A 272 -12.76 -35.28 2.57
CA GLU A 272 -12.84 -34.53 3.82
C GLU A 272 -12.97 -35.44 5.05
N ALA A 273 -13.72 -36.55 4.94
CA ALA A 273 -13.90 -37.49 6.03
C ALA A 273 -12.57 -38.12 6.50
N LEU A 274 -11.56 -38.21 5.61
CA LEU A 274 -10.21 -38.66 5.95
C LEU A 274 -9.57 -37.85 7.09
N LYS A 275 -9.99 -36.58 7.29
CA LYS A 275 -9.53 -35.75 8.41
C LYS A 275 -10.00 -36.29 9.77
N TYR A 276 -11.22 -36.84 9.81
CA TYR A 276 -11.89 -37.22 11.06
C TYR A 276 -11.80 -38.71 11.36
N TYR A 277 -11.78 -39.55 10.32
CA TYR A 277 -11.77 -41.00 10.48
C TYR A 277 -10.46 -41.55 11.03
N LYS A 278 -10.58 -42.65 11.79
CA LYS A 278 -9.46 -43.40 12.35
C LYS A 278 -9.54 -44.86 11.90
N ASN A 279 -8.38 -45.49 11.68
CA ASN A 279 -8.21 -46.92 11.44
C ASN A 279 -9.13 -47.49 10.33
N ILE A 280 -10.22 -48.16 10.72
CA ILE A 280 -11.08 -48.97 9.84
C ILE A 280 -11.95 -48.09 8.92
N ASP A 281 -12.51 -47.00 9.44
CA ASP A 281 -13.37 -46.12 8.64
C ASP A 281 -12.56 -45.35 7.58
N LEU A 282 -11.30 -45.07 7.90
CA LEU A 282 -10.33 -44.48 6.98
C LEU A 282 -10.00 -45.44 5.81
N GLN A 283 -9.69 -46.70 6.12
CA GLN A 283 -9.44 -47.72 5.09
C GLN A 283 -10.67 -47.89 4.18
N LYS A 284 -11.86 -47.89 4.76
CA LYS A 284 -13.10 -47.97 3.98
C LYS A 284 -13.28 -46.78 3.05
N ALA A 285 -13.10 -45.55 3.53
CA ALA A 285 -13.22 -44.35 2.71
C ALA A 285 -12.21 -44.35 1.54
N LEU A 286 -10.96 -44.75 1.81
CA LEU A 286 -9.92 -44.88 0.78
C LEU A 286 -10.24 -45.99 -0.24
N ASN A 287 -10.71 -47.15 0.23
CA ASN A 287 -11.15 -48.23 -0.66
C ASN A 287 -12.32 -47.79 -1.53
N ASN A 288 -13.29 -47.06 -0.98
CA ASN A 288 -14.43 -46.53 -1.72
C ASN A 288 -14.00 -45.52 -2.80
N ILE A 289 -13.04 -44.63 -2.50
CA ILE A 289 -12.43 -43.76 -3.53
C ILE A 289 -11.71 -44.61 -4.59
N GLY A 290 -10.96 -45.63 -4.18
CA GLY A 290 -10.29 -46.58 -5.08
C GLY A 290 -11.26 -47.32 -6.00
N SER A 291 -12.39 -47.80 -5.48
CA SER A 291 -13.46 -48.42 -6.26
C SER A 291 -14.01 -47.47 -7.32
N ILE A 292 -14.20 -46.18 -6.99
CA ILE A 292 -14.67 -45.17 -7.96
C ILE A 292 -13.64 -44.95 -9.07
N ILE A 293 -12.35 -44.89 -8.71
CA ILE A 293 -11.26 -44.82 -9.70
C ILE A 293 -11.31 -46.04 -10.63
N GLN A 294 -11.56 -47.23 -10.10
CA GLN A 294 -11.72 -48.48 -10.87
C GLN A 294 -13.09 -48.62 -11.57
N ARG A 295 -13.94 -47.59 -11.55
CA ARG A 295 -15.32 -47.59 -12.09
C ARG A 295 -16.25 -48.66 -11.46
N GLN A 296 -15.99 -49.05 -10.22
CA GLN A 296 -16.77 -49.98 -9.43
C GLN A 296 -17.70 -49.25 -8.46
N ILE A 297 -18.76 -49.94 -8.03
CA ILE A 297 -19.71 -49.40 -7.05
C ILE A 297 -19.07 -49.44 -5.65
N PRO A 298 -19.05 -48.31 -4.90
CA PRO A 298 -18.49 -48.28 -3.55
C PRO A 298 -19.26 -49.16 -2.56
N GLU A 299 -18.58 -49.60 -1.50
CA GLU A 299 -19.22 -50.38 -0.43
C GLU A 299 -20.26 -49.55 0.34
N PRO A 300 -21.47 -50.10 0.63
CA PRO A 300 -22.53 -49.38 1.32
C PRO A 300 -22.13 -48.82 2.68
N GLU A 301 -22.69 -47.68 3.07
CA GLU A 301 -22.45 -47.11 4.41
C GLU A 301 -22.99 -47.99 5.54
N LYS A 302 -22.22 -48.10 6.65
CA LYS A 302 -22.44 -49.09 7.72
C LYS A 302 -23.82 -48.99 8.38
N THR A 303 -24.40 -47.79 8.39
CA THR A 303 -25.67 -47.51 9.08
C THR A 303 -26.90 -47.61 8.19
N LEU A 304 -26.75 -47.99 6.92
CA LEU A 304 -27.89 -48.09 6.00
C LEU A 304 -28.70 -49.35 6.28
N ASN A 305 -30.03 -49.22 6.25
CA ASN A 305 -30.94 -50.37 6.35
C ASN A 305 -31.00 -51.17 5.03
N GLU A 306 -31.55 -52.38 5.05
CA GLU A 306 -31.58 -53.26 3.86
C GLU A 306 -32.36 -52.66 2.69
N TYR A 307 -33.44 -51.93 2.97
CA TYR A 307 -34.22 -51.22 1.96
C TYR A 307 -33.40 -50.12 1.27
N GLU A 308 -32.72 -49.28 2.05
CA GLU A 308 -31.83 -48.21 1.58
C GLU A 308 -30.66 -48.77 0.75
N LYS A 309 -30.10 -49.92 1.16
CA LYS A 309 -29.06 -50.61 0.39
C LYS A 309 -29.55 -51.04 -0.98
N ASN A 310 -30.76 -51.60 -1.07
CA ASN A 310 -31.31 -52.03 -2.36
C ASN A 310 -31.59 -50.84 -3.28
N VAL A 311 -32.22 -49.78 -2.75
CA VAL A 311 -32.52 -48.56 -3.52
C VAL A 311 -31.23 -47.88 -4.01
N SER A 312 -30.24 -47.70 -3.14
CA SER A 312 -28.96 -47.11 -3.54
C SER A 312 -28.24 -47.96 -4.59
N MET A 313 -28.21 -49.29 -4.44
CA MET A 313 -27.58 -50.17 -5.42
C MET A 313 -28.23 -50.08 -6.81
N GLU A 314 -29.55 -49.90 -6.89
CA GLU A 314 -30.22 -49.63 -8.17
C GLU A 314 -29.82 -48.28 -8.77
N GLU A 315 -29.75 -47.23 -7.95
CA GLU A 315 -29.35 -45.89 -8.41
C GLU A 315 -27.88 -45.86 -8.88
N TRP A 316 -26.96 -46.52 -8.17
CA TRP A 316 -25.56 -46.66 -8.59
C TRP A 316 -25.41 -47.47 -9.88
N LYS A 317 -26.25 -48.49 -10.12
CA LYS A 317 -26.26 -49.25 -11.39
C LYS A 317 -26.76 -48.42 -12.57
N LYS A 318 -27.70 -47.49 -12.33
CA LYS A 318 -28.24 -46.54 -13.33
C LYS A 318 -27.32 -45.34 -13.55
N CYS A 319 -26.32 -45.12 -12.70
CA CYS A 319 -25.49 -43.91 -12.73
C CYS A 319 -24.53 -43.88 -13.94
N ASP A 320 -24.93 -43.18 -15.01
CA ASP A 320 -24.14 -43.01 -16.23
C ASP A 320 -22.88 -42.16 -16.06
N SER A 321 -22.74 -41.43 -14.94
CA SER A 321 -21.60 -40.54 -14.70
C SER A 321 -20.25 -41.27 -14.59
N LEU A 322 -20.26 -42.52 -14.10
CA LEU A 322 -19.10 -43.43 -14.05
C LEU A 322 -18.74 -44.01 -15.42
N ARG A 323 -19.68 -44.01 -16.38
CA ARG A 323 -19.50 -44.59 -17.72
C ARG A 323 -19.12 -43.55 -18.76
N SER A 324 -19.68 -42.34 -18.67
CA SER A 324 -19.60 -41.29 -19.69
C SER A 324 -18.44 -40.30 -19.53
N ARG A 325 -17.95 -40.06 -18.30
CA ARG A 325 -16.87 -39.09 -18.05
C ARG A 325 -15.49 -39.72 -18.18
N SER A 326 -14.55 -38.97 -18.78
CA SER A 326 -13.13 -39.33 -18.85
C SER A 326 -12.36 -38.93 -17.60
N VAL A 327 -12.75 -37.85 -16.90
CA VAL A 327 -12.07 -37.33 -15.69
C VAL A 327 -13.11 -36.76 -14.71
N LEU A 328 -12.89 -36.91 -13.40
CA LEU A 328 -13.63 -36.20 -12.35
C LEU A 328 -12.79 -35.05 -11.81
N GLU A 329 -13.22 -33.81 -12.01
CA GLU A 329 -12.57 -32.64 -11.43
C GLU A 329 -13.30 -32.21 -10.15
N ILE A 330 -12.55 -32.02 -9.06
CA ILE A 330 -13.07 -31.63 -7.75
C ILE A 330 -12.47 -30.29 -7.34
N ASP A 331 -13.34 -29.35 -6.97
CA ASP A 331 -12.92 -28.06 -6.40
C ASP A 331 -12.68 -28.20 -4.90
N MET A 332 -11.42 -28.05 -4.49
CA MET A 332 -11.02 -28.17 -3.08
C MET A 332 -11.14 -26.84 -2.31
N SER A 333 -11.62 -25.76 -2.93
CA SER A 333 -11.84 -24.48 -2.23
C SER A 333 -13.01 -24.53 -1.24
N VAL A 334 -13.98 -25.41 -1.50
CA VAL A 334 -15.22 -25.54 -0.71
C VAL A 334 -15.07 -26.59 0.41
N THR A 335 -14.09 -27.48 0.32
CA THR A 335 -13.84 -28.57 1.27
C THR A 335 -12.79 -28.18 2.31
N ASN A 336 -12.89 -28.73 3.53
CA ASN A 336 -11.82 -28.60 4.52
C ASN A 336 -10.75 -29.66 4.23
N SER A 337 -9.95 -29.39 3.19
CA SER A 337 -8.94 -30.31 2.65
C SER A 337 -7.92 -30.77 3.69
N THR A 338 -7.47 -32.03 3.59
CA THR A 338 -6.29 -32.56 4.29
C THR A 338 -4.97 -32.15 3.64
N ILE A 339 -5.05 -31.52 2.46
CA ILE A 339 -3.92 -31.03 1.67
C ILE A 339 -4.00 -29.51 1.60
N ASP A 340 -2.94 -28.86 2.06
CA ASP A 340 -2.67 -27.44 1.86
C ASP A 340 -1.59 -27.24 0.80
N THR A 341 -1.78 -26.24 -0.06
CA THR A 341 -0.84 -25.93 -1.15
C THR A 341 -0.46 -24.46 -1.15
N LYS A 342 0.83 -24.16 -1.35
CA LYS A 342 1.35 -22.80 -1.54
C LYS A 342 2.22 -22.75 -2.79
N VAL A 343 2.23 -21.59 -3.45
CA VAL A 343 3.05 -21.33 -4.66
C VAL A 343 3.94 -20.14 -4.42
N ILE A 344 5.19 -20.23 -4.89
CA ILE A 344 6.11 -19.10 -5.00
C ILE A 344 6.61 -19.03 -6.44
N LEU A 345 6.31 -17.93 -7.12
CA LEU A 345 6.96 -17.56 -8.37
C LEU A 345 8.35 -16.99 -8.06
N LYS A 346 9.39 -17.67 -8.54
CA LYS A 346 10.80 -17.26 -8.49
C LYS A 346 11.27 -16.88 -9.89
N ASP A 347 12.11 -15.86 -9.96
CA ASP A 347 12.79 -15.39 -11.18
C ASP A 347 11.90 -15.34 -12.44
N VAL A 348 11.06 -14.31 -12.54
CA VAL A 348 10.08 -14.19 -13.62
C VAL A 348 10.65 -13.39 -14.78
N SER A 349 11.33 -14.09 -15.68
CA SER A 349 11.90 -13.53 -16.91
C SER A 349 11.35 -14.22 -18.15
N CYS A 350 11.56 -13.62 -19.33
CA CYS A 350 11.19 -14.22 -20.61
C CYS A 350 11.93 -15.53 -20.93
N ASP A 351 13.10 -15.76 -20.31
CA ASP A 351 13.90 -16.96 -20.53
C ASP A 351 13.35 -18.18 -19.77
N GLY A 352 12.50 -17.94 -18.76
CA GLY A 352 11.85 -18.97 -17.97
C GLY A 352 11.41 -18.44 -16.61
N ILE A 353 10.28 -18.95 -16.14
CA ILE A 353 9.68 -18.70 -14.83
C ILE A 353 9.90 -19.93 -13.99
N GLU A 354 10.57 -19.78 -12.85
CA GLU A 354 10.72 -20.85 -11.87
C GLU A 354 9.53 -20.85 -10.91
N ILE A 355 8.78 -21.95 -10.87
CA ILE A 355 7.58 -22.08 -10.04
C ILE A 355 7.87 -23.11 -8.96
N ASP A 356 7.93 -22.66 -7.72
CA ASP A 356 8.03 -23.53 -6.55
C ASP A 356 6.66 -23.79 -5.96
N ILE A 357 6.31 -25.07 -5.84
CA ILE A 357 5.06 -25.55 -5.29
C ILE A 357 5.35 -26.31 -4.00
N PHE A 358 4.68 -25.89 -2.94
CA PHE A 358 4.78 -26.48 -1.62
C PHE A 358 3.46 -27.19 -1.31
N ILE A 359 3.54 -28.49 -1.01
CA ILE A 359 2.39 -29.31 -0.66
C ILE A 359 2.58 -29.83 0.75
N LYS A 360 1.63 -29.55 1.63
CA LYS A 360 1.53 -30.13 2.97
C LYS A 360 0.27 -30.94 3.05
N ALA A 361 0.43 -32.26 3.10
CA ALA A 361 -0.68 -33.19 3.20
C ALA A 361 -0.64 -33.88 4.56
N LYS A 362 -1.79 -33.98 5.21
CA LYS A 362 -1.95 -34.65 6.52
C LYS A 362 -2.82 -35.88 6.33
N PHE A 363 -2.20 -36.97 5.88
CA PHE A 363 -2.88 -38.25 5.77
C PHE A 363 -2.42 -39.22 6.87
N PRO A 364 -3.35 -39.88 7.56
CA PRO A 364 -3.01 -40.95 8.50
C PRO A 364 -2.40 -42.21 7.84
N ILE A 365 -2.50 -42.34 6.51
CA ILE A 365 -1.93 -43.42 5.69
C ILE A 365 -1.22 -42.80 4.48
N LEU A 366 -0.24 -43.48 3.89
CA LEU A 366 0.39 -43.05 2.64
C LEU A 366 -0.59 -43.11 1.46
N VAL A 367 -0.84 -41.96 0.84
CA VAL A 367 -1.68 -41.80 -0.37
C VAL A 367 -0.78 -41.43 -1.55
N GLN A 368 -0.89 -42.17 -2.64
CA GLN A 368 -0.11 -41.97 -3.86
C GLN A 368 -0.92 -41.22 -4.92
N PHE A 369 -0.33 -40.17 -5.48
CA PHE A 369 -0.88 -39.40 -6.59
C PHE A 369 -0.11 -39.67 -7.88
N SER A 370 -0.77 -39.50 -9.02
CA SER A 370 -0.20 -39.82 -10.33
C SER A 370 0.45 -38.62 -11.01
N LYS A 371 -0.14 -37.43 -10.92
CA LYS A 371 0.37 -36.21 -11.55
C LYS A 371 0.17 -34.97 -10.69
N LEU A 372 1.14 -34.07 -10.74
CA LEU A 372 1.06 -32.70 -10.20
C LEU A 372 1.17 -31.71 -11.36
N ILE A 373 0.19 -30.84 -11.50
CA ILE A 373 0.08 -29.86 -12.59
C ILE A 373 -0.18 -28.48 -11.99
N ALA A 374 0.49 -27.44 -12.50
CA ALA A 374 0.24 -26.05 -12.14
C ALA A 374 -0.45 -25.31 -13.30
N CYS A 375 -1.57 -24.65 -13.03
CA CYS A 375 -2.29 -23.85 -14.02
C CYS A 375 -1.78 -22.41 -13.98
N VAL A 376 -0.95 -22.06 -14.96
CA VAL A 376 -0.39 -20.72 -15.13
C VAL A 376 -1.23 -19.96 -16.14
N THR A 377 -1.67 -18.75 -15.80
CA THR A 377 -2.45 -17.90 -16.68
C THR A 377 -1.61 -16.70 -17.08
N CYS A 378 -1.46 -16.51 -18.38
CA CYS A 378 -0.89 -15.32 -18.97
C CYS A 378 -2.01 -14.62 -19.74
N ILE A 379 -2.44 -13.45 -19.28
CA ILE A 379 -3.55 -12.71 -19.89
C ILE A 379 -4.87 -13.52 -19.87
N ASP A 380 -5.22 -14.14 -20.99
CA ASP A 380 -6.42 -14.95 -21.23
C ASP A 380 -6.09 -16.43 -21.55
N ASN A 381 -4.80 -16.75 -21.76
CA ASN A 381 -4.37 -18.12 -22.05
C ASN A 381 -3.99 -18.82 -20.75
N THR A 382 -4.61 -19.99 -20.53
CA THR A 382 -4.30 -20.87 -19.40
C THR A 382 -3.43 -22.03 -19.89
N TYR A 383 -2.28 -22.20 -19.25
CA TYR A 383 -1.32 -23.27 -19.53
C TYR A 383 -1.29 -24.24 -18.36
N ASP A 384 -1.48 -25.53 -18.66
CA ASP A 384 -1.29 -26.61 -17.69
C ASP A 384 0.18 -27.06 -17.74
N VAL A 385 0.96 -26.66 -16.75
CA VAL A 385 2.38 -27.00 -16.62
C VAL A 385 2.51 -28.27 -15.80
N GLU A 386 2.97 -29.37 -16.40
CA GLU A 386 3.27 -30.61 -15.68
C GLU A 386 4.52 -30.41 -14.80
N VAL A 387 4.34 -30.48 -13.48
CA VAL A 387 5.41 -30.23 -12.49
C VAL A 387 6.10 -31.55 -12.13
N CYS A 388 5.32 -32.61 -11.93
CA CYS A 388 5.83 -33.94 -11.61
C CYS A 388 4.84 -35.01 -12.10
N THR A 389 5.34 -35.96 -12.90
CA THR A 389 4.62 -37.15 -13.38
C THR A 389 5.13 -38.46 -12.76
N ASP A 390 6.20 -38.39 -11.95
CA ASP A 390 6.75 -39.53 -11.22
C ASP A 390 5.86 -39.87 -10.02
N SER A 391 5.05 -40.92 -10.15
CA SER A 391 4.13 -41.37 -9.08
C SER A 391 4.84 -41.79 -7.79
N ASN A 392 6.12 -42.18 -7.85
CA ASN A 392 6.93 -42.53 -6.67
C ASN A 392 7.32 -41.32 -5.82
N LYS A 393 7.33 -40.10 -6.41
CA LYS A 393 7.66 -38.85 -5.71
C LYS A 393 6.42 -38.16 -5.13
N LEU A 394 5.23 -38.62 -5.48
CA LEU A 394 3.94 -38.03 -5.07
C LEU A 394 3.22 -38.92 -4.04
N ILE A 395 3.95 -39.39 -3.04
CA ILE A 395 3.41 -40.21 -1.94
C ILE A 395 3.38 -39.35 -0.68
N TYR A 396 2.20 -39.12 -0.13
CA TYR A 396 2.01 -38.27 1.03
C TYR A 396 1.40 -39.04 2.20
N GLY A 397 1.96 -38.87 3.40
CA GLY A 397 1.45 -39.47 4.64
C GLY A 397 1.50 -38.47 5.78
N GLU A 398 2.55 -38.57 6.60
CA GLU A 398 2.82 -37.66 7.70
C GLU A 398 2.85 -36.20 7.24
N SER A 399 2.50 -35.26 8.13
CA SER A 399 2.33 -33.82 7.87
C SER A 399 3.64 -33.08 7.56
N LYS A 400 4.38 -33.56 6.55
CA LYS A 400 5.63 -33.02 6.05
C LYS A 400 5.38 -32.17 4.82
N THR A 401 6.08 -31.05 4.73
CA THR A 401 6.06 -30.18 3.55
C THR A 401 6.95 -30.77 2.46
N HIS A 402 6.41 -30.93 1.27
CA HIS A 402 7.14 -31.37 0.08
C HIS A 402 7.24 -30.19 -0.90
N THR A 403 8.42 -30.03 -1.50
CA THR A 403 8.71 -28.95 -2.45
C THR A 403 8.97 -29.52 -3.83
N TYR A 404 8.32 -28.94 -4.83
CA TYR A 404 8.51 -29.27 -6.24
C TYR A 404 8.77 -27.98 -7.01
N SER A 405 9.79 -27.99 -7.87
CA SER A 405 10.16 -26.83 -8.70
C SER A 405 10.00 -27.19 -10.17
N CYS A 406 9.34 -26.33 -10.95
CA CYS A 406 9.28 -26.47 -12.40
C CYS A 406 9.66 -25.17 -13.11
N LYS A 407 10.09 -25.28 -14.37
CA LYS A 407 10.40 -24.14 -15.22
C LYS A 407 9.35 -24.03 -16.33
N PHE A 408 8.75 -22.86 -16.47
CA PHE A 408 7.77 -22.55 -17.51
C PHE A 408 8.27 -21.38 -18.37
N VAL A 409 8.33 -21.54 -19.69
CA VAL A 409 8.79 -20.48 -20.61
C VAL A 409 7.55 -19.78 -21.19
N PRO A 410 7.27 -18.51 -20.83
CA PRO A 410 6.14 -17.76 -21.34
C PRO A 410 6.38 -17.29 -22.79
N SER A 411 5.33 -16.85 -23.49
CA SER A 411 5.48 -16.29 -24.83
C SER A 411 6.22 -14.94 -24.78
N PRO A 412 7.11 -14.62 -25.74
CA PRO A 412 7.75 -13.31 -25.83
C PRO A 412 6.75 -12.14 -25.98
N ASN A 413 5.50 -12.40 -26.37
CA ASN A 413 4.45 -11.38 -26.47
C ASN A 413 3.83 -11.00 -25.11
N ASP A 414 4.19 -11.69 -24.03
CA ASP A 414 3.63 -11.49 -22.69
C ASP A 414 4.48 -10.57 -21.81
N VAL A 415 5.60 -10.02 -22.34
CA VAL A 415 6.49 -9.11 -21.59
C VAL A 415 5.72 -7.89 -21.07
N GLY A 416 5.88 -7.57 -19.79
CA GLY A 416 5.20 -6.46 -19.13
C GLY A 416 3.77 -6.75 -18.65
N LYS A 417 3.25 -7.96 -18.88
CA LYS A 417 1.90 -8.38 -18.44
C LYS A 417 1.98 -9.21 -17.16
N GLU A 418 0.85 -9.29 -16.43
CA GLU A 418 0.75 -10.07 -15.19
C GLU A 418 0.63 -11.56 -15.50
N ILE A 419 1.44 -12.37 -14.80
CA ILE A 419 1.38 -13.83 -14.85
C ILE A 419 0.88 -14.32 -13.49
N THR A 420 -0.14 -15.17 -13.51
CA THR A 420 -0.77 -15.68 -12.28
C THR A 420 -0.80 -17.20 -12.26
N VAL A 421 -0.52 -17.82 -11.11
CA VAL A 421 -0.79 -19.25 -10.90
C VAL A 421 -2.16 -19.40 -10.27
N ASN A 422 -3.17 -19.74 -11.08
CA ASN A 422 -4.57 -19.76 -10.67
C ASN A 422 -4.90 -20.94 -9.76
N SER A 423 -4.43 -22.13 -10.13
CA SER A 423 -4.71 -23.36 -9.37
C SER A 423 -3.61 -24.40 -9.52
N ILE A 424 -3.42 -25.21 -8.48
CA ILE A 424 -2.65 -26.44 -8.51
C ILE A 424 -3.61 -27.62 -8.67
N LYS A 425 -3.33 -28.51 -9.60
CA LYS A 425 -4.08 -29.73 -9.88
C LYS A 425 -3.27 -30.94 -9.40
N LEU A 426 -3.88 -31.77 -8.56
CA LEU A 426 -3.29 -33.03 -8.09
C LEU A 426 -4.17 -34.20 -8.52
N GLN A 427 -3.63 -35.14 -9.29
CA GLN A 427 -4.39 -36.23 -9.89
C GLN A 427 -4.23 -37.54 -9.12
N LEU A 428 -5.35 -38.24 -8.87
CA LEU A 428 -5.43 -39.61 -8.39
C LEU A 428 -5.82 -40.54 -9.54
N GLY A 429 -5.09 -41.64 -9.72
CA GLY A 429 -5.32 -42.60 -10.82
C GLY A 429 -4.80 -42.11 -12.19
N ASN A 430 -4.68 -43.02 -13.14
CA ASN A 430 -4.26 -42.77 -14.52
C ASN A 430 -5.24 -43.43 -15.49
N GLU A 431 -5.34 -42.92 -16.72
CA GLU A 431 -6.07 -43.65 -17.77
C GLU A 431 -5.42 -45.03 -18.00
N PRO A 432 -6.18 -46.13 -18.12
CA PRO A 432 -7.61 -46.22 -18.48
C PRO A 432 -8.63 -46.19 -17.31
N ASP A 433 -8.16 -46.06 -16.06
CA ASP A 433 -9.03 -45.89 -14.89
C ASP A 433 -9.73 -44.52 -14.93
N PHE A 434 -10.65 -44.24 -14.01
CA PHE A 434 -11.34 -42.95 -13.89
C PHE A 434 -10.52 -41.97 -13.01
N PRO A 435 -9.72 -41.07 -13.58
CA PRO A 435 -8.84 -40.20 -12.82
C PRO A 435 -9.65 -39.11 -12.11
N ILE A 436 -9.22 -38.79 -10.89
CA ILE A 436 -9.81 -37.75 -10.05
C ILE A 436 -8.78 -36.63 -9.90
N VAL A 437 -9.11 -35.43 -10.39
CA VAL A 437 -8.23 -34.25 -10.35
C VAL A 437 -8.72 -33.29 -9.28
N LEU A 438 -7.91 -33.10 -8.24
CA LEU A 438 -8.15 -32.17 -7.15
C LEU A 438 -7.61 -30.79 -7.52
N LYS A 439 -8.47 -29.78 -7.60
CA LYS A 439 -8.12 -28.39 -7.94
C LYS A 439 -8.02 -27.54 -6.68
N PHE A 440 -6.82 -27.05 -6.39
CA PHE A 440 -6.53 -26.13 -5.29
C PHE A 440 -6.32 -24.73 -5.85
N TYR A 441 -7.25 -23.81 -5.59
CA TYR A 441 -7.13 -22.43 -6.05
C TYR A 441 -6.17 -21.63 -5.16
N SER A 442 -5.26 -20.89 -5.78
CA SER A 442 -4.27 -20.06 -5.09
C SER A 442 -4.89 -18.85 -4.39
N SER A 443 -6.01 -18.35 -4.91
CA SER A 443 -6.67 -17.12 -4.47
C SER A 443 -7.74 -17.39 -3.43
N ILE A 444 -7.37 -17.86 -2.24
CA ILE A 444 -8.34 -17.94 -1.15
C ILE A 444 -8.19 -16.70 -0.27
N LYS A 445 -9.18 -15.80 -0.40
CA LYS A 445 -9.59 -14.88 0.67
C LYS A 445 -10.05 -15.71 1.87
N LYS A 446 -9.15 -16.42 2.57
CA LYS A 446 -9.51 -16.94 3.88
C LYS A 446 -9.50 -15.76 4.82
N THR A 447 -10.68 -15.47 5.36
CA THR A 447 -11.03 -14.70 6.56
C THR A 447 -10.27 -15.12 7.84
N LYS A 448 -9.13 -15.83 7.70
CA LYS A 448 -8.16 -16.13 8.75
C LYS A 448 -7.15 -15.00 8.98
N SER A 449 -7.49 -13.75 8.65
CA SER A 449 -6.65 -12.61 9.02
C SER A 449 -6.51 -12.50 10.55
N PHE A 450 -7.51 -12.97 11.30
CA PHE A 450 -7.50 -12.94 12.77
C PHE A 450 -6.62 -14.02 13.41
N GLU A 451 -6.42 -15.18 12.77
CA GLU A 451 -5.53 -16.24 13.30
C GLU A 451 -4.04 -15.93 13.06
N ARG A 452 -3.70 -15.17 11.99
CA ARG A 452 -2.31 -14.79 11.69
C ARG A 452 -1.69 -13.90 12.76
N GLU A 453 -2.47 -13.02 13.38
CA GLU A 453 -1.97 -12.12 14.42
C GLU A 453 -1.71 -12.85 15.75
N ILE A 454 -2.44 -13.93 16.04
CA ILE A 454 -2.28 -14.72 17.28
C ILE A 454 -1.16 -15.76 17.16
N ASN A 455 -0.96 -16.38 15.99
CA ASN A 455 0.12 -17.36 15.80
C ASN A 455 1.53 -16.74 15.88
N ASN A 456 1.67 -15.43 15.64
CA ASN A 456 2.93 -14.72 15.89
C ASN A 456 3.30 -14.65 17.39
N PHE A 457 2.37 -14.98 18.30
CA PHE A 457 2.60 -15.06 19.75
C PHE A 457 2.75 -16.51 20.26
N SER A 458 2.65 -17.53 19.40
CA SER A 458 2.86 -18.93 19.81
C SER A 458 4.35 -19.26 19.86
N LEU A 459 4.86 -19.61 21.05
CA LEU A 459 6.26 -19.99 21.30
C LEU A 459 6.57 -21.47 21.01
N SER A 460 5.64 -22.26 20.49
CA SER A 460 5.87 -23.67 20.21
C SER A 460 6.51 -23.88 18.83
N LYS A 461 7.84 -24.04 18.79
CA LYS A 461 8.54 -24.53 17.60
C LYS A 461 8.16 -25.99 17.33
N THR A 462 7.13 -26.23 16.54
CA THR A 462 6.83 -27.54 15.96
C THR A 462 7.15 -27.51 14.45
N TYR A 463 7.37 -28.68 13.84
CA TYR A 463 7.56 -28.83 12.39
C TYR A 463 6.42 -28.20 11.56
N ASP A 464 5.27 -27.93 12.17
CA ASP A 464 4.14 -27.22 11.54
C ASP A 464 4.49 -25.79 11.09
N ASP A 465 5.52 -25.16 11.67
CA ASP A 465 5.89 -23.76 11.42
C ASP A 465 6.56 -23.49 10.06
N GLU A 466 7.16 -24.49 9.42
CA GLU A 466 7.85 -24.26 8.14
C GLU A 466 6.88 -23.89 7.02
N PHE A 467 5.77 -24.62 6.91
CA PHE A 467 4.77 -24.32 5.89
C PHE A 467 4.09 -22.98 6.13
N GLU A 468 3.81 -22.62 7.39
CA GLU A 468 3.15 -21.35 7.74
C GLU A 468 4.04 -20.13 7.46
N ARG A 469 5.35 -20.24 7.68
CA ARG A 469 6.34 -19.18 7.38
C ARG A 469 6.48 -18.88 5.89
N ILE A 470 6.08 -19.79 5.00
CA ILE A 470 6.14 -19.57 3.55
C ILE A 470 5.12 -18.51 3.14
N LYS A 471 5.63 -17.40 2.61
CA LYS A 471 4.83 -16.32 2.00
C LYS A 471 4.55 -16.66 0.54
N GLN A 472 3.27 -16.84 0.22
CA GLN A 472 2.81 -17.19 -1.12
C GLN A 472 2.93 -15.98 -2.08
N ILE A 473 3.50 -16.22 -3.26
CA ILE A 473 3.63 -15.24 -4.36
C ILE A 473 3.00 -15.88 -5.60
N THR A 474 1.76 -15.51 -5.89
CA THR A 474 0.94 -16.14 -6.93
C THR A 474 0.80 -15.31 -8.19
N SER A 475 1.16 -14.03 -8.14
CA SER A 475 1.20 -13.16 -9.31
C SER A 475 2.40 -12.23 -9.29
N THR A 476 2.91 -11.93 -10.48
CA THR A 476 3.97 -10.94 -10.71
C THR A 476 3.99 -10.55 -12.19
N THR A 477 4.58 -9.41 -12.52
CA THR A 477 4.75 -8.96 -13.89
C THR A 477 5.94 -9.66 -14.55
N LEU A 478 5.77 -10.08 -15.80
CA LEU A 478 6.85 -10.69 -16.59
C LEU A 478 7.89 -9.65 -16.93
N LYS A 479 9.12 -9.83 -16.42
CA LYS A 479 10.23 -8.94 -16.75
C LYS A 479 10.83 -9.27 -18.11
N PRO A 480 11.29 -8.25 -18.86
CA PRO A 480 12.08 -8.47 -20.06
C PRO A 480 13.36 -9.23 -19.74
N ARG A 481 13.95 -9.85 -20.76
CA ARG A 481 15.21 -10.60 -20.62
C ARG A 481 16.32 -9.68 -20.11
N SER A 482 17.10 -10.17 -19.16
CA SER A 482 18.29 -9.47 -18.66
C SER A 482 19.34 -9.36 -19.75
N SER A 483 19.80 -8.15 -20.02
CA SER A 483 20.82 -7.88 -21.03
C SER A 483 22.18 -8.49 -20.72
N ARG A 484 22.89 -8.98 -21.75
CA ARG A 484 24.33 -9.30 -21.68
C ARG A 484 25.24 -8.19 -22.21
N LEU A 485 24.71 -7.04 -22.64
CA LEU A 485 25.56 -5.92 -23.08
C LEU A 485 26.50 -5.47 -21.96
N GLY A 486 27.80 -5.40 -22.24
CA GLY A 486 28.76 -4.73 -21.37
C GLY A 486 28.47 -3.23 -21.35
N MET A 487 28.44 -2.62 -20.17
CA MET A 487 28.34 -1.17 -20.04
C MET A 487 29.41 -0.69 -19.05
N GLU A 488 30.33 0.14 -19.53
CA GLU A 488 31.37 0.78 -18.75
C GLU A 488 31.14 2.30 -18.78
N ILE A 489 31.00 2.93 -17.62
CA ILE A 489 30.69 4.36 -17.50
C ILE A 489 31.95 5.08 -17.01
N LYS A 490 32.42 6.06 -17.79
CA LYS A 490 33.63 6.84 -17.52
C LYS A 490 33.25 8.28 -17.20
N HIS A 491 33.55 8.72 -15.99
CA HIS A 491 33.35 10.09 -15.50
C HIS A 491 34.31 10.41 -14.34
N LYS A 492 34.61 11.69 -14.10
CA LYS A 492 35.57 12.16 -13.08
C LYS A 492 34.85 12.79 -11.87
N ASN A 493 34.30 11.98 -10.97
CA ASN A 493 33.56 12.44 -9.78
C ASN A 493 34.53 13.09 -8.76
N PRO A 494 34.23 14.23 -8.11
CA PRO A 494 32.99 15.02 -8.14
C PRO A 494 32.86 15.96 -9.35
N ALA A 495 31.62 16.28 -9.70
CA ALA A 495 31.27 17.41 -10.56
C ALA A 495 31.45 18.74 -9.79
N LEU A 496 31.73 19.81 -10.53
CA LEU A 496 31.85 21.17 -10.02
C LEU A 496 30.57 21.94 -10.34
N LEU A 497 30.13 22.77 -9.41
CA LEU A 497 28.93 23.59 -9.54
C LEU A 497 29.00 24.47 -10.80
N LEU A 498 27.91 24.51 -11.58
CA LEU A 498 27.77 25.24 -12.86
C LEU A 498 28.69 24.81 -14.01
N GLU A 499 29.46 23.73 -13.86
CA GLU A 499 30.26 23.17 -14.95
C GLU A 499 29.42 22.30 -15.89
N TRP A 500 29.88 22.12 -17.13
CA TRP A 500 29.37 21.08 -18.02
C TRP A 500 30.11 19.76 -17.77
N TYR A 501 29.55 18.92 -16.91
CA TYR A 501 30.14 17.65 -16.48
C TYR A 501 29.97 16.56 -17.54
N LYS A 502 31.07 16.09 -18.15
CA LYS A 502 31.07 15.05 -19.18
C LYS A 502 30.93 13.65 -18.57
N VAL A 503 29.96 12.89 -19.06
CA VAL A 503 29.79 11.45 -18.78
C VAL A 503 29.86 10.68 -20.10
N SER A 504 30.72 9.67 -20.16
CA SER A 504 30.90 8.82 -21.34
C SER A 504 30.49 7.37 -21.02
N VAL A 505 29.48 6.87 -21.72
CA VAL A 505 28.97 5.51 -21.58
C VAL A 505 29.48 4.67 -22.74
N CYS A 506 30.28 3.65 -22.42
CA CYS A 506 30.83 2.73 -23.39
C CYS A 506 30.08 1.40 -23.35
N LEU A 507 29.41 1.06 -24.45
CA LEU A 507 28.61 -0.15 -24.61
C LEU A 507 29.39 -1.15 -25.44
N THR A 508 29.44 -2.40 -25.00
CA THR A 508 30.07 -3.52 -25.72
C THR A 508 29.05 -4.62 -25.93
N ASN A 509 28.87 -5.06 -27.18
CA ASN A 509 27.97 -6.16 -27.47
C ASN A 509 28.59 -7.52 -27.11
N LEU A 510 28.18 -8.08 -25.98
CA LEU A 510 28.56 -9.43 -25.53
C LEU A 510 27.41 -10.44 -25.71
N GLU A 511 26.37 -10.09 -26.48
CA GLU A 511 25.35 -11.06 -26.89
C GLU A 511 25.90 -11.98 -27.99
N ASP A 512 25.29 -13.16 -28.12
CA ASP A 512 25.66 -14.14 -29.15
C ASP A 512 25.17 -13.72 -30.57
N ARG A 513 24.51 -12.56 -30.71
CA ARG A 513 23.80 -12.10 -31.91
C ARG A 513 23.90 -10.57 -32.10
N PRO A 514 23.70 -10.05 -33.33
CA PRO A 514 23.61 -8.62 -33.55
C PRO A 514 22.40 -8.02 -32.84
N VAL A 515 22.57 -6.81 -32.35
CA VAL A 515 21.56 -6.08 -31.58
C VAL A 515 21.01 -4.91 -32.39
N SER A 516 19.68 -4.74 -32.40
CA SER A 516 18.97 -3.65 -33.10
C SER A 516 18.16 -2.77 -32.13
N ASP A 517 17.83 -1.55 -32.55
CA ASP A 517 17.01 -0.60 -31.78
C ASP A 517 17.62 -0.25 -30.41
N VAL A 518 18.94 -0.02 -30.33
CA VAL A 518 19.62 0.33 -29.07
C VAL A 518 19.25 1.75 -28.66
N CYS A 519 18.65 1.90 -27.49
CA CYS A 519 18.32 3.18 -26.90
C CYS A 519 18.88 3.25 -25.47
N LEU A 520 19.64 4.30 -25.17
CA LEU A 520 20.12 4.60 -23.83
C LEU A 520 19.24 5.71 -23.25
N ASN A 521 18.43 5.38 -22.27
CA ASN A 521 17.60 6.31 -21.52
C ASN A 521 18.34 6.79 -20.26
N LEU A 522 18.46 8.10 -20.11
CA LEU A 522 18.92 8.74 -18.89
C LEU A 522 17.70 9.32 -18.14
N SER A 523 17.48 8.85 -16.92
CA SER A 523 16.39 9.32 -16.06
C SER A 523 16.88 9.56 -14.62
N ILE A 524 16.06 10.25 -13.82
CA ILE A 524 16.32 10.47 -12.39
C ILE A 524 15.22 9.79 -11.59
N ASN A 525 15.58 9.12 -10.50
CA ASN A 525 14.62 8.39 -9.68
C ASN A 525 13.70 9.39 -8.95
N ARG A 526 12.41 9.43 -9.34
CA ARG A 526 11.43 10.44 -8.90
C ARG A 526 10.92 10.16 -7.49
N ASN A 527 11.75 10.40 -6.48
CA ASN A 527 11.29 10.47 -5.09
C ASN A 527 10.97 11.94 -4.72
N ASN A 528 9.70 12.32 -4.91
CA ASN A 528 8.97 13.43 -4.26
C ASN A 528 9.38 14.91 -4.41
N ASN A 529 10.39 15.32 -5.19
CA ASN A 529 10.72 16.76 -5.31
C ASN A 529 10.80 17.27 -6.77
N GLU A 530 9.72 17.87 -7.27
CA GLU A 530 9.66 18.59 -8.57
C GLU A 530 10.72 19.71 -8.69
N LYS A 531 11.25 20.21 -7.57
CA LYS A 531 12.31 21.23 -7.54
C LYS A 531 13.67 20.73 -8.06
N VAL A 532 13.87 19.41 -8.17
CA VAL A 532 15.17 18.82 -8.56
C VAL A 532 15.43 18.94 -10.06
N GLU A 533 14.40 18.78 -10.91
CA GLU A 533 14.56 18.84 -12.38
C GLU A 533 14.98 20.25 -12.85
N HIS A 534 14.52 21.31 -12.20
CA HIS A 534 14.93 22.69 -12.53
C HIS A 534 16.39 23.02 -12.18
N SER A 535 17.08 22.15 -11.42
CA SER A 535 18.47 22.35 -11.02
C SER A 535 19.48 21.64 -11.91
N ILE A 536 19.01 20.89 -12.93
CA ILE A 536 19.81 20.03 -13.79
C ILE A 536 19.54 20.37 -15.25
N GLU A 537 20.60 20.56 -16.02
CA GLU A 537 20.53 20.71 -17.47
C GLU A 537 21.37 19.63 -18.13
N VAL A 538 20.85 19.01 -19.20
CA VAL A 538 21.55 17.94 -19.93
C VAL A 538 21.68 18.35 -21.40
N CYS A 539 22.81 18.06 -22.04
CA CYS A 539 22.96 18.23 -23.49
C CYS A 539 23.90 17.17 -24.09
N GLU A 540 23.74 16.87 -25.38
CA GLU A 540 24.71 16.05 -26.14
C GLU A 540 25.91 16.89 -26.58
N ASP A 541 25.63 18.11 -27.04
CA ASP A 541 26.60 19.08 -27.52
C ASP A 541 26.33 20.41 -26.79
N PRO A 542 27.33 20.98 -26.08
CA PRO A 542 27.19 22.23 -25.34
C PRO A 542 26.68 23.43 -26.19
N ASP A 543 26.77 23.36 -27.52
CA ASP A 543 26.38 24.44 -28.43
C ASP A 543 24.98 24.31 -29.04
N LYS A 544 24.33 23.14 -28.97
CA LYS A 544 23.25 22.82 -29.91
C LYS A 544 21.85 22.56 -29.34
N ASN A 545 21.64 22.47 -28.02
CA ASN A 545 20.36 22.66 -27.29
C ASN A 545 20.41 21.98 -25.90
N VAL A 546 19.62 22.49 -24.94
CA VAL A 546 19.37 21.84 -23.63
C VAL A 546 18.22 20.84 -23.75
N LEU A 547 18.43 19.62 -23.26
CA LEU A 547 17.48 18.52 -23.22
C LEU A 547 16.82 18.45 -21.83
N SER A 548 15.53 18.08 -21.80
CA SER A 548 14.80 17.83 -20.56
C SER A 548 14.81 16.34 -20.23
N LEU A 549 14.98 16.00 -18.95
CA LEU A 549 14.91 14.61 -18.47
C LEU A 549 13.47 14.10 -18.51
N PRO A 550 13.23 12.81 -18.84
CA PRO A 550 14.21 11.80 -19.27
C PRO A 550 14.67 11.99 -20.73
N VAL A 551 15.93 11.64 -21.01
CA VAL A 551 16.54 11.78 -22.34
C VAL A 551 16.79 10.41 -22.97
N ASP A 552 16.38 10.23 -24.22
CA ASP A 552 16.59 9.01 -25.01
C ASP A 552 17.67 9.21 -26.08
N PHE A 553 18.83 8.57 -25.88
CA PHE A 553 19.92 8.54 -26.86
C PHE A 553 19.77 7.31 -27.77
N LYS A 554 19.41 7.53 -29.04
CA LYS A 554 19.29 6.44 -30.02
C LYS A 554 20.66 6.11 -30.61
N LEU A 555 21.03 4.84 -30.52
CA LEU A 555 22.27 4.30 -31.05
C LEU A 555 21.98 3.33 -32.19
N ASP A 556 22.80 3.34 -33.24
CA ASP A 556 22.61 2.41 -34.37
C ASP A 556 22.83 0.95 -33.91
N SER A 557 22.47 0.00 -34.78
CA SER A 557 22.70 -1.44 -34.53
C SER A 557 24.18 -1.77 -34.24
N MET A 558 24.40 -2.80 -33.41
CA MET A 558 25.73 -3.25 -32.99
C MET A 558 25.93 -4.71 -33.38
N LEU A 559 27.03 -5.02 -34.07
CA LEU A 559 27.43 -6.41 -34.32
C LEU A 559 28.02 -7.03 -33.04
N VAL A 560 28.20 -8.35 -33.03
CA VAL A 560 28.79 -9.06 -31.89
C VAL A 560 30.23 -8.62 -31.70
N GLY A 561 30.58 -8.16 -30.50
CA GLY A 561 31.89 -7.61 -30.17
C GLY A 561 32.08 -6.13 -30.48
N ASP A 562 31.12 -5.45 -31.13
CA ASP A 562 31.22 -4.02 -31.39
C ASP A 562 31.19 -3.20 -30.09
N GLN A 563 31.92 -2.09 -30.09
CA GLN A 563 31.94 -1.13 -29.00
C GLN A 563 31.47 0.24 -29.50
N LYS A 564 30.51 0.86 -28.79
CA LYS A 564 30.02 2.21 -29.07
C LYS A 564 30.10 3.07 -27.83
N THR A 565 30.51 4.32 -28.01
CA THR A 565 30.60 5.28 -26.89
C THR A 565 29.64 6.43 -27.14
N GLN A 566 28.70 6.62 -26.21
CA GLN A 566 27.82 7.78 -26.15
C GLN A 566 28.32 8.72 -25.05
N SER A 567 28.49 10.01 -25.36
CA SER A 567 28.82 11.01 -24.35
C SER A 567 27.73 12.06 -24.24
N PHE A 568 27.49 12.55 -23.03
CA PHE A 568 26.58 13.65 -22.74
C PHE A 568 27.14 14.50 -21.61
N TYR A 569 26.66 15.75 -21.51
CA TYR A 569 27.07 16.70 -20.50
C TYR A 569 25.91 17.02 -19.57
N ILE A 570 26.21 17.16 -18.27
CA ILE A 570 25.24 17.52 -17.24
C ILE A 570 25.75 18.77 -16.51
N ARG A 571 24.89 19.78 -16.33
CA ARG A 571 25.18 20.96 -15.51
C ARG A 571 24.30 20.98 -14.28
N PHE A 572 24.93 21.20 -13.13
CA PHE A 572 24.27 21.26 -11.83
C PHE A 572 24.22 22.69 -11.29
N SER A 573 23.05 23.10 -10.80
CA SER A 573 22.81 24.40 -10.15
C SER A 573 22.66 24.28 -8.62
N SER A 574 22.83 23.08 -8.05
CA SER A 574 22.73 22.80 -6.62
C SER A 574 23.86 21.85 -6.17
N LEU A 575 24.20 21.87 -4.88
CA LEU A 575 25.31 21.10 -4.28
C LEU A 575 24.94 19.67 -3.85
N ASP A 576 23.71 19.24 -4.12
CA ASP A 576 23.25 17.94 -3.65
C ASP A 576 23.80 16.79 -4.52
N THR A 577 24.17 15.68 -3.90
CA THR A 577 24.44 14.42 -4.60
C THR A 577 23.18 13.92 -5.32
N ARG A 578 23.35 13.50 -6.59
CA ARG A 578 22.25 13.00 -7.43
C ARG A 578 22.52 11.58 -7.90
N THR A 579 21.48 10.76 -7.91
CA THR A 579 21.51 9.40 -8.45
C THR A 579 20.69 9.35 -9.74
N PHE A 580 21.34 9.09 -10.87
CA PHE A 580 20.68 8.91 -12.16
C PHE A 580 20.56 7.43 -12.48
N GLN A 581 19.47 7.07 -13.16
CA GLN A 581 19.22 5.74 -13.69
C GLN A 581 19.48 5.74 -15.19
N LEU A 582 20.45 4.95 -15.62
CA LEU A 582 20.76 4.67 -17.02
C LEU A 582 20.13 3.33 -17.40
N MET A 583 19.09 3.39 -18.23
CA MET A 583 18.40 2.22 -18.76
C MET A 583 18.75 2.02 -20.23
N ILE A 584 19.33 0.89 -20.58
CA ILE A 584 19.53 0.49 -21.98
C ILE A 584 18.38 -0.42 -22.38
N SER A 585 17.69 -0.09 -23.46
CA SER A 585 16.70 -0.96 -24.11
C SER A 585 17.16 -1.33 -25.51
N TYR A 586 17.05 -2.59 -25.89
CA TYR A 586 17.36 -3.05 -27.25
C TYR A 586 16.57 -4.30 -27.63
N SER A 587 16.61 -4.67 -28.90
CA SER A 587 15.97 -5.86 -29.43
C SER A 587 16.98 -6.83 -30.04
N ILE A 588 16.76 -8.13 -29.82
CA ILE A 588 17.47 -9.23 -30.49
C ILE A 588 16.46 -9.99 -31.34
N GLU A 589 16.82 -10.34 -32.57
CA GLU A 589 15.99 -11.19 -33.42
C GLU A 589 16.25 -12.68 -33.10
N ASP A 590 15.18 -13.43 -32.81
CA ASP A 590 15.28 -14.87 -32.60
C ASP A 590 15.32 -15.67 -33.93
N ASN A 591 15.69 -16.95 -33.89
CA ASN A 591 15.69 -17.85 -35.04
C ASN A 591 14.32 -17.90 -35.76
N ASN A 592 13.23 -17.59 -35.05
CA ASN A 592 11.86 -17.49 -35.55
C ASN A 592 11.47 -16.07 -36.04
N ARG A 593 12.43 -15.14 -36.20
CA ARG A 593 12.23 -13.72 -36.54
C ARG A 593 11.39 -12.90 -35.54
N THR A 594 11.24 -13.40 -34.31
CA THR A 594 10.59 -12.67 -33.23
C THR A 594 11.58 -11.72 -32.55
N LYS A 595 11.25 -10.44 -32.44
CA LYS A 595 12.05 -9.45 -31.71
C LYS A 595 11.87 -9.65 -30.20
N ILE A 596 12.96 -9.95 -29.49
CA ILE A 596 13.01 -10.07 -28.03
C ILE A 596 13.53 -8.76 -27.46
N ALA A 597 12.72 -8.06 -26.66
CA ALA A 597 13.14 -6.86 -25.96
C ALA A 597 13.99 -7.22 -24.73
N CYS A 598 15.17 -6.59 -24.63
CA CYS A 598 16.11 -6.76 -23.54
C CYS A 598 16.34 -5.40 -22.87
N VAL A 599 16.47 -5.40 -21.54
CA VAL A 599 16.70 -4.18 -20.76
C VAL A 599 17.87 -4.38 -19.79
N LYS A 600 18.64 -3.31 -19.57
CA LYS A 600 19.67 -3.23 -18.54
C LYS A 600 19.57 -1.90 -17.80
N ASP A 601 19.46 -1.97 -16.49
CA ASP A 601 19.43 -0.77 -15.64
C ASP A 601 20.71 -0.69 -14.81
N VAL A 602 21.33 0.48 -14.78
CA VAL A 602 22.49 0.78 -13.91
C VAL A 602 22.31 2.16 -13.30
N GLU A 603 22.64 2.30 -12.03
CA GLU A 603 22.58 3.57 -11.31
C GLU A 603 23.96 4.24 -11.29
N ILE A 604 23.99 5.55 -11.50
CA ILE A 604 25.19 6.38 -11.35
C ILE A 604 24.96 7.41 -10.26
N VAL A 605 25.96 7.61 -9.41
CA VAL A 605 25.95 8.62 -8.35
C VAL A 605 26.95 9.71 -8.72
N ILE A 606 26.50 10.96 -8.74
CA ILE A 606 27.33 12.13 -9.04
C ILE A 606 27.27 13.09 -7.85
N ASP A 607 28.43 13.37 -7.28
CA ASP A 607 28.63 14.35 -6.21
C ASP A 607 28.94 15.72 -6.81
N VAL A 608 28.38 16.78 -6.24
CA VAL A 608 28.60 18.16 -6.70
C VAL A 608 29.35 18.95 -5.64
N SER A 609 30.43 19.62 -6.03
CA SER A 609 31.29 20.42 -5.16
C SER A 609 31.43 21.85 -5.66
N ILE A 610 31.63 22.80 -4.75
CA ILE A 610 31.93 24.19 -5.10
C ILE A 610 33.40 24.33 -5.51
N VAL A 611 33.69 25.22 -6.46
CA VAL A 611 35.04 25.39 -7.01
C VAL A 611 35.91 26.29 -6.15
N PHE A 612 35.35 27.43 -5.74
CA PHE A 612 36.06 28.48 -5.03
C PHE A 612 35.30 28.92 -3.79
N ASP A 613 36.04 29.19 -2.71
CA ASP A 613 35.60 30.01 -1.60
C ASP A 613 36.16 31.42 -1.77
N ILE A 614 35.28 32.41 -1.95
CA ILE A 614 35.66 33.78 -2.32
C ILE A 614 35.32 34.70 -1.15
N SER A 615 36.33 35.37 -0.59
CA SER A 615 36.18 36.38 0.45
C SER A 615 36.69 37.72 -0.05
N VAL A 616 35.95 38.81 0.20
CA VAL A 616 36.31 40.15 -0.29
C VAL A 616 36.65 41.05 0.88
N SER A 617 37.78 41.74 0.77
CA SER A 617 38.20 42.76 1.73
C SER A 617 38.28 44.13 1.06
N TYR A 618 37.84 45.16 1.79
CA TYR A 618 37.90 46.55 1.38
C TYR A 618 39.04 47.25 2.11
N MET A 619 39.91 47.92 1.37
CA MET A 619 41.10 48.57 1.93
C MET A 619 41.17 50.04 1.51
N SER A 620 41.72 50.87 2.40
CA SER A 620 42.07 52.26 2.09
C SER A 620 43.24 52.33 1.09
N SER A 621 43.56 53.54 0.62
CA SER A 621 44.77 53.83 -0.16
C SER A 621 46.08 53.42 0.52
N ARG A 622 46.05 53.13 1.83
CA ARG A 622 47.19 52.63 2.62
C ARG A 622 47.20 51.11 2.81
N PHE A 623 46.32 50.38 2.14
CA PHE A 623 46.14 48.93 2.33
C PHE A 623 45.74 48.55 3.77
N GLU A 624 44.97 49.41 4.43
CA GLU A 624 44.36 49.12 5.74
C GLU A 624 42.87 48.80 5.56
N PRO A 625 42.32 47.78 6.24
CA PRO A 625 40.92 47.39 6.06
C PRO A 625 39.96 48.50 6.52
N VAL A 626 38.93 48.77 5.71
CA VAL A 626 37.91 49.80 5.99
C VAL A 626 36.50 49.24 5.94
N SER A 627 35.65 49.69 6.86
CA SER A 627 34.22 49.35 6.92
C SER A 627 33.29 50.48 6.44
N LYS A 628 33.82 51.71 6.30
CA LYS A 628 33.12 52.89 5.77
C LYS A 628 34.04 53.65 4.82
N VAL A 629 33.47 54.26 3.78
CA VAL A 629 34.19 55.06 2.77
C VAL A 629 33.40 56.33 2.47
N TYR A 630 34.09 57.40 2.07
CA TYR A 630 33.44 58.64 1.66
C TYR A 630 33.27 58.76 0.13
N VAL A 631 32.24 59.46 -0.32
CA VAL A 631 32.04 59.78 -1.74
C VAL A 631 33.29 60.50 -2.29
N GLY A 632 33.87 59.97 -3.36
CA GLY A 632 35.10 60.47 -3.99
C GLY A 632 36.40 59.90 -3.41
N GLU A 633 36.37 59.16 -2.30
CA GLU A 633 37.54 58.49 -1.72
C GLU A 633 37.89 57.21 -2.49
N PRO A 634 39.16 56.98 -2.90
CA PRO A 634 39.56 55.74 -3.56
C PRO A 634 39.54 54.56 -2.60
N LEU A 635 38.92 53.46 -3.05
CA LEU A 635 38.72 52.22 -2.31
C LEU A 635 39.36 51.06 -3.07
N ILE A 636 40.21 50.30 -2.40
CA ILE A 636 40.81 49.08 -2.95
C ILE A 636 39.94 47.89 -2.57
N VAL A 637 39.47 47.14 -3.57
CA VAL A 637 38.70 45.91 -3.39
C VAL A 637 39.61 44.72 -3.69
N VAL A 638 39.75 43.82 -2.72
CA VAL A 638 40.62 42.64 -2.81
C VAL A 638 39.80 41.37 -2.59
N PRO A 639 39.33 40.71 -3.68
CA PRO A 639 38.81 39.35 -3.61
C PRO A 639 39.95 38.34 -3.42
N ASN A 640 39.88 37.58 -2.34
CA ASN A 640 40.71 36.42 -2.05
C ASN A 640 39.93 35.15 -2.42
N ILE A 641 40.51 34.38 -3.33
CA ILE A 641 39.95 33.17 -3.92
C ILE A 641 40.72 32.00 -3.35
N LYS A 642 40.03 31.09 -2.65
CA LYS A 642 40.59 29.81 -2.22
C LYS A 642 40.02 28.69 -3.08
N CYS A 643 40.88 27.89 -3.72
CA CYS A 643 40.46 26.74 -4.51
C CYS A 643 40.02 25.58 -3.60
N LEU A 644 38.76 25.18 -3.70
CA LEU A 644 38.20 24.02 -2.99
C LEU A 644 38.01 22.80 -3.91
N SER A 645 38.26 22.97 -5.21
CA SER A 645 38.21 21.87 -6.17
C SER A 645 39.30 20.82 -5.87
N PRO A 646 38.97 19.52 -5.97
CA PRO A 646 39.99 18.46 -5.93
C PRO A 646 40.77 18.36 -7.24
N TRP A 647 40.29 19.01 -8.31
CA TRP A 647 40.91 19.06 -9.63
C TRP A 647 41.66 20.39 -9.82
N PRO A 648 42.78 20.41 -10.58
CA PRO A 648 43.46 21.65 -10.91
C PRO A 648 42.58 22.51 -11.84
N ILE A 649 42.45 23.79 -11.51
CA ILE A 649 41.59 24.74 -12.20
C ILE A 649 42.42 25.85 -12.84
N LEU A 650 42.27 26.03 -14.14
CA LEU A 650 42.84 27.16 -14.88
C LEU A 650 41.85 28.33 -14.90
N ILE A 651 42.27 29.47 -14.37
CA ILE A 651 41.53 30.73 -14.43
C ILE A 651 41.78 31.37 -15.79
N GLU A 652 40.73 31.54 -16.58
CA GLU A 652 40.84 32.17 -17.90
C GLU A 652 40.66 33.68 -17.84
N SER A 653 39.76 34.16 -17.00
CA SER A 653 39.57 35.60 -16.82
C SER A 653 38.80 35.89 -15.54
N THR A 654 39.14 37.02 -14.92
CA THR A 654 38.35 37.60 -13.82
C THR A 654 37.80 38.95 -14.27
N SER A 655 36.57 39.26 -13.87
CA SER A 655 35.88 40.49 -14.27
C SER A 655 35.07 41.08 -13.12
N PHE A 656 34.97 42.41 -13.10
CA PHE A 656 34.15 43.15 -12.15
C PHE A 656 32.99 43.84 -12.88
N GLN A 657 31.76 43.51 -12.49
CA GLN A 657 30.55 44.20 -12.93
C GLN A 657 30.15 45.22 -11.86
N LEU A 658 30.68 46.44 -11.98
CA LEU A 658 30.48 47.51 -10.99
C LEU A 658 29.13 48.23 -11.19
N ALA A 659 28.56 48.75 -10.10
CA ALA A 659 27.35 49.56 -10.14
C ALA A 659 27.60 50.91 -10.84
N LYS A 660 26.54 51.53 -11.39
CA LYS A 660 26.63 52.79 -12.17
C LYS A 660 27.27 53.95 -11.41
N HIS A 661 27.19 53.95 -10.08
CA HIS A 661 27.70 54.98 -9.19
C HIS A 661 29.13 54.69 -8.69
N VAL A 662 29.84 53.75 -9.31
CA VAL A 662 31.20 53.38 -8.95
C VAL A 662 32.06 53.47 -10.20
N THR A 663 33.11 54.28 -10.16
CA THR A 663 34.05 54.44 -11.28
C THR A 663 35.37 53.76 -10.98
N ILE A 664 36.02 53.21 -11.99
CA ILE A 664 37.36 52.63 -11.84
C ILE A 664 38.37 53.78 -11.78
N SER A 665 39.25 53.75 -10.77
CA SER A 665 40.26 54.79 -10.58
C SER A 665 41.29 54.82 -11.72
N ALA A 666 42.03 55.92 -11.84
CA ALA A 666 42.98 56.14 -12.93
C ALA A 666 44.04 55.02 -13.00
N GLY A 667 44.04 54.25 -14.09
CA GLY A 667 44.89 53.06 -14.28
C GLY A 667 44.17 51.87 -14.92
N GLY A 668 42.84 51.84 -14.86
CA GLY A 668 42.03 50.75 -15.42
C GLY A 668 42.12 49.46 -14.60
N TYR A 669 41.47 48.41 -15.09
CA TYR A 669 41.52 47.08 -14.48
C TYR A 669 42.16 46.08 -15.45
N GLN A 670 43.13 45.32 -14.95
CA GLN A 670 43.71 44.19 -15.65
C GLN A 670 43.81 43.02 -14.67
N SER A 671 43.23 41.88 -15.06
CA SER A 671 43.28 40.64 -14.27
C SER A 671 44.72 40.15 -14.13
N VAL A 672 45.18 39.99 -12.89
CA VAL A 672 46.47 39.39 -12.54
C VAL A 672 46.39 37.86 -12.60
N LEU A 673 45.20 37.30 -12.37
CA LEU A 673 44.97 35.86 -12.30
C LEU A 673 44.70 35.20 -13.66
N ASN A 674 44.72 35.97 -14.75
CA ASN A 674 44.54 35.45 -16.10
C ASN A 674 45.66 34.46 -16.46
N GLY A 675 45.27 33.21 -16.74
CA GLY A 675 46.19 32.13 -17.10
C GLY A 675 46.83 31.41 -15.90
N VAL A 676 46.42 31.73 -14.67
CA VAL A 676 46.91 31.07 -13.46
C VAL A 676 46.16 29.75 -13.24
N THR A 677 46.91 28.70 -12.90
CA THR A 677 46.33 27.41 -12.48
C THR A 677 46.38 27.33 -10.96
N LEU A 678 45.27 26.97 -10.33
CA LEU A 678 45.17 26.75 -8.89
C LEU A 678 44.93 25.27 -8.61
N GLU A 679 45.76 24.72 -7.74
CA GLU A 679 45.58 23.40 -7.13
C GLU A 679 44.69 23.49 -5.89
N SER A 680 44.35 22.33 -5.31
CA SER A 680 43.50 22.26 -4.13
C SER A 680 44.14 23.00 -2.94
N ASP A 681 43.33 23.77 -2.20
CA ASP A 681 43.75 24.62 -1.08
C ASP A 681 44.67 25.80 -1.41
N GLU A 682 45.05 26.01 -2.68
CA GLU A 682 45.78 27.21 -3.08
C GLU A 682 44.90 28.47 -3.03
N CYS A 683 45.54 29.60 -2.69
CA CYS A 683 44.90 30.89 -2.58
C CYS A 683 45.46 31.87 -3.60
N ALA A 684 44.59 32.65 -4.21
CA ALA A 684 44.92 33.73 -5.12
C ALA A 684 44.15 35.00 -4.74
N SER A 685 44.72 36.17 -5.01
CA SER A 685 44.05 37.45 -4.73
C SER A 685 44.03 38.31 -5.99
N GLU A 686 42.87 38.91 -6.25
CA GLU A 686 42.70 39.93 -7.29
C GLU A 686 42.62 41.30 -6.62
N VAL A 687 42.96 42.38 -7.33
CA VAL A 687 42.91 43.75 -6.79
C VAL A 687 42.32 44.70 -7.83
N ILE A 688 41.36 45.54 -7.39
CA ILE A 688 40.84 46.66 -8.18
C ILE A 688 40.69 47.90 -7.32
N CYS A 689 41.04 49.07 -7.87
CA CYS A 689 40.83 50.37 -7.20
C CYS A 689 39.61 51.06 -7.81
N VAL A 690 38.63 51.39 -6.98
CA VAL A 690 37.35 51.98 -7.37
C VAL A 690 37.05 53.22 -6.56
N THR A 691 36.24 54.13 -7.12
CA THR A 691 35.85 55.37 -6.47
C THR A 691 34.32 55.51 -6.54
N PRO A 692 33.61 55.47 -5.40
CA PRO A 692 32.17 55.66 -5.37
C PRO A 692 31.81 57.15 -5.57
N SER A 693 30.87 57.43 -6.45
CA SER A 693 30.45 58.78 -6.84
C SER A 693 29.15 59.25 -6.19
N GLU A 694 28.37 58.35 -5.58
CA GLU A 694 27.10 58.66 -4.91
C GLU A 694 27.03 58.01 -3.54
N LEU A 695 26.18 58.58 -2.66
CA LEU A 695 25.86 58.00 -1.36
C LEU A 695 25.06 56.71 -1.55
N SER A 696 25.57 55.59 -1.03
CA SER A 696 24.85 54.32 -1.07
C SER A 696 25.26 53.38 0.07
N GLU A 697 24.31 52.56 0.53
CA GLU A 697 24.56 51.39 1.40
C GLU A 697 24.40 50.08 0.59
N ASN A 698 24.42 50.19 -0.73
CA ASN A 698 24.14 49.10 -1.65
C ASN A 698 25.43 48.38 -2.08
N ILE A 699 25.25 47.23 -2.74
CA ILE A 699 26.33 46.43 -3.29
C ILE A 699 27.07 47.24 -4.36
N LEU A 700 28.40 47.26 -4.29
CA LEU A 700 29.25 47.99 -5.25
C LEU A 700 29.35 47.32 -6.63
N GLY A 701 29.01 46.04 -6.72
CA GLY A 701 29.05 45.26 -7.96
C GLY A 701 29.15 43.75 -7.71
N CYS A 702 29.47 43.01 -8.77
CA CYS A 702 29.71 41.57 -8.72
C CYS A 702 31.11 41.22 -9.26
N PHE A 703 31.77 40.27 -8.61
CA PHE A 703 33.03 39.69 -9.07
C PHE A 703 32.75 38.34 -9.73
N THR A 704 33.24 38.13 -10.96
CA THR A 704 33.03 36.88 -11.71
C THR A 704 34.36 36.29 -12.18
N ILE A 705 34.54 34.99 -11.94
CA ILE A 705 35.71 34.20 -12.34
C ILE A 705 35.26 33.21 -13.41
N ASN A 706 35.87 33.25 -14.60
CA ASN A 706 35.71 32.23 -15.62
C ASN A 706 36.87 31.23 -15.53
N TRP A 707 36.55 29.95 -15.51
CA TRP A 707 37.50 28.91 -15.20
C TRP A 707 37.23 27.63 -15.99
N LYS A 708 38.26 26.78 -16.11
CA LYS A 708 38.17 25.45 -16.70
C LYS A 708 39.09 24.46 -15.99
N ARG A 709 38.75 23.18 -16.05
CA ARG A 709 39.65 22.10 -15.60
C ARG A 709 40.84 21.98 -16.55
N THR A 710 42.03 21.76 -16.02
CA THR A 710 43.26 21.59 -16.83
C THR A 710 43.26 20.33 -17.70
N ASP A 711 42.58 19.28 -17.23
CA ASP A 711 42.61 17.95 -17.85
C ASP A 711 41.58 17.73 -18.96
N VAL A 712 40.74 18.73 -19.24
CA VAL A 712 39.63 18.57 -20.18
C VAL A 712 40.09 19.05 -21.55
N GLU A 713 39.97 18.18 -22.55
CA GLU A 713 40.21 18.52 -23.95
C GLU A 713 39.43 19.78 -24.34
N SER A 714 40.02 20.58 -25.23
CA SER A 714 39.70 21.96 -25.61
C SER A 714 38.27 22.30 -26.06
N GLU A 715 37.31 21.37 -25.94
CA GLU A 715 35.92 21.51 -26.39
C GLU A 715 34.90 21.80 -25.28
N CYS A 716 35.30 21.74 -23.99
CA CYS A 716 34.35 21.96 -22.90
C CYS A 716 34.17 23.44 -22.58
N LYS A 717 32.91 23.90 -22.49
CA LYS A 717 32.58 25.28 -22.13
C LYS A 717 33.02 25.61 -20.71
N ASN A 718 33.50 26.84 -20.54
CA ASN A 718 34.00 27.35 -19.28
C ASN A 718 32.93 27.36 -18.20
N GLY A 719 33.31 26.93 -17.00
CA GLY A 719 32.54 27.21 -15.79
C GLY A 719 32.72 28.67 -15.40
N TYR A 720 31.77 29.21 -14.65
CA TYR A 720 31.92 30.51 -14.03
C TYR A 720 31.47 30.47 -12.57
N SER A 721 32.08 31.31 -11.75
CA SER A 721 31.70 31.53 -10.36
C SER A 721 31.55 33.02 -10.14
N SER A 722 30.38 33.44 -9.68
CA SER A 722 30.07 34.85 -9.40
C SER A 722 29.78 35.06 -7.91
N LEU A 723 30.28 36.17 -7.38
CA LEU A 723 30.05 36.62 -6.02
C LEU A 723 29.58 38.08 -6.05
N GLU A 724 28.49 38.37 -5.35
CA GLU A 724 28.10 39.76 -5.07
C GLU A 724 29.06 40.36 -4.05
N LEU A 725 29.62 41.54 -4.36
CA LEU A 725 30.55 42.21 -3.46
C LEU A 725 29.85 42.56 -2.12
N PRO A 726 30.48 42.34 -0.95
CA PRO A 726 29.85 42.64 0.34
C PRO A 726 29.45 44.11 0.46
N LYS A 727 28.38 44.42 1.20
CA LYS A 727 27.93 45.82 1.38
C LYS A 727 28.96 46.62 2.18
N ILE A 728 29.21 47.85 1.77
CA ILE A 728 30.02 48.84 2.48
C ILE A 728 29.25 50.15 2.56
N ILE A 729 29.42 50.89 3.66
CA ILE A 729 28.73 52.17 3.89
C ILE A 729 29.48 53.28 3.17
N VAL A 730 28.83 53.96 2.21
CA VAL A 730 29.35 55.13 1.51
C VAL A 730 28.68 56.41 2.02
N GLU A 731 29.42 57.24 2.75
CA GLU A 731 28.94 58.49 3.33
C GLU A 731 29.32 59.71 2.46
N LYS A 732 28.49 60.77 2.49
CA LYS A 732 28.84 62.03 1.83
C LYS A 732 29.87 62.75 2.69
N SER A 733 31.08 62.98 2.14
CA SER A 733 32.02 63.93 2.76
C SER A 733 31.87 65.31 2.14
N THR A 734 31.78 66.33 2.99
CA THR A 734 31.83 67.75 2.59
C THR A 734 33.26 68.23 2.32
N PHE A 735 34.29 67.43 2.67
CA PHE A 735 35.69 67.80 2.55
C PHE A 735 36.61 66.61 2.26
N LEU A 736 37.48 66.74 1.26
CA LEU A 736 38.52 65.74 0.95
C LEU A 736 39.90 66.40 0.94
N VAL A 737 40.92 65.64 1.31
CA VAL A 737 42.32 66.09 1.30
C VAL A 737 43.16 65.11 0.52
N ASP A 738 43.80 65.59 -0.53
CA ASP A 738 44.78 64.84 -1.29
C ASP A 738 46.19 65.42 -1.07
N MET A 739 47.19 64.55 -1.16
CA MET A 739 48.60 64.92 -1.00
C MET A 739 49.41 64.41 -2.18
N LYS A 740 50.10 65.32 -2.87
CA LYS A 740 51.07 64.97 -3.89
C LYS A 740 52.47 65.08 -3.33
N LEU A 741 53.11 63.91 -3.22
CA LEU A 741 54.45 63.71 -2.71
C LEU A 741 55.31 63.05 -3.80
N PRO A 742 56.61 63.38 -3.92
CA PRO A 742 57.55 62.59 -4.70
C PRO A 742 57.68 61.16 -4.14
N ALA A 743 58.00 60.18 -5.00
CA ALA A 743 58.13 58.78 -4.60
C ALA A 743 59.22 58.54 -3.52
N HIS A 744 60.26 59.37 -3.49
CA HIS A 744 61.31 59.38 -2.47
C HIS A 744 61.92 60.78 -2.34
N GLY A 745 62.53 61.07 -1.20
CA GLY A 745 63.33 62.28 -0.99
C GLY A 745 64.84 62.01 -1.07
N TRP A 746 65.63 63.07 -1.19
CA TRP A 746 67.10 63.00 -1.16
C TRP A 746 67.62 63.88 -0.03
N LEU A 747 68.61 63.38 0.73
CA LEU A 747 69.25 64.14 1.81
C LEU A 747 69.71 65.52 1.29
N HIS A 748 69.47 66.57 2.05
CA HIS A 748 69.93 67.93 1.73
C HIS A 748 69.47 68.45 0.35
N THR A 749 68.33 67.97 -0.15
CA THR A 749 67.74 68.42 -1.41
C THR A 749 66.28 68.77 -1.18
N PRO A 750 65.83 69.99 -1.53
CA PRO A 750 64.45 70.39 -1.30
C PRO A 750 63.49 69.54 -2.13
N MET A 751 62.43 69.07 -1.50
CA MET A 751 61.31 68.35 -2.11
C MET A 751 60.02 69.14 -1.87
N SER A 752 59.18 69.22 -2.89
CA SER A 752 57.91 69.94 -2.79
C SER A 752 56.78 68.97 -2.45
N VAL A 753 55.98 69.33 -1.47
CA VAL A 753 54.76 68.64 -1.04
C VAL A 753 53.59 69.56 -1.32
N VAL A 754 52.59 69.05 -2.03
CA VAL A 754 51.38 69.81 -2.36
C VAL A 754 50.18 69.14 -1.73
N TYR A 755 49.48 69.84 -0.85
CA TYR A 755 48.19 69.41 -0.31
C TYR A 755 47.07 70.08 -1.10
N PHE A 756 46.08 69.30 -1.50
CA PHE A 756 44.88 69.77 -2.18
C PHE A 756 43.72 69.63 -1.20
N LEU A 757 43.16 70.77 -0.79
CA LEU A 757 42.01 70.84 0.08
C LEU A 757 40.77 71.01 -0.79
N HIS A 758 39.97 69.96 -0.92
CA HIS A 758 38.77 69.93 -1.75
C HIS A 758 37.55 70.25 -0.89
N ASN A 759 36.88 71.36 -1.19
CA ASN A 759 35.56 71.64 -0.63
C ASN A 759 34.51 71.07 -1.57
N ASN A 760 33.90 69.96 -1.17
CA ASN A 760 32.83 69.30 -1.92
C ASN A 760 31.44 69.67 -1.39
N SER A 761 31.36 70.69 -0.51
CA SER A 761 30.11 71.24 0.00
C SER A 761 29.63 72.40 -0.86
N GLU A 762 28.33 72.71 -0.71
CA GLU A 762 27.68 73.87 -1.32
C GLU A 762 27.94 75.17 -0.51
N SER A 763 28.63 75.07 0.63
CA SER A 763 28.91 76.17 1.54
C SER A 763 30.40 76.53 1.53
N LEU A 764 30.71 77.76 1.96
CA LEU A 764 32.09 78.22 2.09
C LEU A 764 32.71 77.61 3.36
N LEU A 765 33.83 76.90 3.22
CA LEU A 765 34.54 76.30 4.36
C LEU A 765 35.67 77.22 4.81
N THR A 766 35.68 77.57 6.09
CA THR A 766 36.80 78.28 6.73
C THR A 766 37.60 77.27 7.55
N LEU A 767 38.86 77.06 7.15
CA LEU A 767 39.74 76.02 7.67
C LEU A 767 40.95 76.66 8.36
N ASP A 768 41.21 76.27 9.60
CA ASP A 768 42.44 76.60 10.32
C ASP A 768 43.44 75.46 10.09
N VAL A 769 44.41 75.69 9.22
CA VAL A 769 45.47 74.74 8.90
C VAL A 769 46.71 75.07 9.71
N SER A 770 47.20 74.11 10.48
CA SER A 770 48.47 74.22 11.21
C SER A 770 49.37 73.03 10.88
N MET A 771 50.68 73.27 10.81
CA MET A 771 51.67 72.26 10.45
C MET A 771 52.65 72.05 11.61
N GLU A 772 52.75 70.81 12.09
CA GLU A 772 53.64 70.43 13.18
C GLU A 772 55.10 70.35 12.70
N ALA A 773 56.04 70.89 13.49
CA ALA A 773 57.46 70.81 13.16
C ALA A 773 57.96 69.37 13.37
N ASN A 774 58.83 68.90 12.48
CA ASN A 774 59.47 67.59 12.58
C ASN A 774 60.98 67.76 12.48
N GLU A 775 61.73 67.16 13.40
CA GLU A 775 63.20 67.26 13.46
C GLU A 775 63.89 66.66 12.21
N ALA A 776 63.23 65.75 11.50
CA ALA A 776 63.76 65.14 10.28
C ALA A 776 63.77 66.08 9.06
N PHE A 777 63.03 67.20 9.09
CA PHE A 777 62.88 68.11 7.96
C PHE A 777 62.97 69.58 8.37
N MET A 778 63.80 70.35 7.67
CA MET A 778 63.60 71.80 7.62
C MET A 778 62.45 72.11 6.67
N MET A 779 61.51 72.96 7.09
CA MET A 779 60.29 73.24 6.32
C MET A 779 60.19 74.72 5.97
N ALA A 780 59.82 75.00 4.72
CA ALA A 780 59.42 76.33 4.26
C ALA A 780 57.97 76.30 3.78
N GLY A 781 57.10 77.08 4.43
CA GLY A 781 55.66 77.15 4.19
C GLY A 781 54.95 77.88 5.32
N HIS A 782 53.61 77.94 5.28
CA HIS A 782 52.82 78.56 6.34
C HIS A 782 52.74 77.62 7.56
N LYS A 783 53.17 78.09 8.73
CA LYS A 783 53.06 77.29 9.97
C LYS A 783 51.62 77.21 10.47
N ASP A 784 50.94 78.35 10.52
CA ASP A 784 49.53 78.50 10.86
C ASP A 784 48.87 79.38 9.80
N LEU A 785 47.76 78.92 9.24
CA LEU A 785 47.07 79.59 8.14
C LEU A 785 45.56 79.36 8.24
N ASN A 786 44.79 80.44 8.24
CA ASN A 786 43.35 80.38 8.05
C ASN A 786 43.04 80.51 6.54
N VAL A 787 42.39 79.50 5.97
CA VAL A 787 42.06 79.40 4.54
C VAL A 787 40.55 79.30 4.36
N THR A 788 40.01 80.14 3.49
CA THR A 788 38.62 80.01 3.01
C THR A 788 38.59 79.29 1.67
N VAL A 789 37.99 78.11 1.63
CA VAL A 789 37.83 77.30 0.40
C VAL A 789 36.42 77.49 -0.13
N LEU A 790 36.29 77.97 -1.37
CA LEU A 790 34.98 78.20 -2.02
C LEU A 790 34.24 76.87 -2.24
N PRO A 791 32.89 76.87 -2.30
CA PRO A 791 32.10 75.69 -2.67
C PRO A 791 32.60 75.05 -3.96
N GLU A 792 32.61 73.71 -4.01
CA GLU A 792 33.03 72.89 -5.17
C GLU A 792 34.41 73.27 -5.75
N SER A 793 35.29 73.82 -4.92
CA SER A 793 36.62 74.30 -5.34
C SER A 793 37.75 73.59 -4.60
N THR A 794 38.94 73.68 -5.17
CA THR A 794 40.16 73.10 -4.58
C THR A 794 41.15 74.20 -4.24
N TYR A 795 41.61 74.22 -2.99
CA TYR A 795 42.67 75.10 -2.54
C TYR A 795 44.00 74.33 -2.43
N LYS A 796 45.09 74.88 -2.97
CA LYS A 796 46.40 74.22 -3.01
C LYS A 796 47.34 74.84 -1.98
N LEU A 797 47.89 74.01 -1.10
CA LEU A 797 48.93 74.40 -0.16
C LEU A 797 50.27 73.81 -0.58
N HIS A 798 51.27 74.66 -0.74
CA HIS A 798 52.62 74.27 -1.14
C HIS A 798 53.57 74.36 0.06
N TYR A 799 54.24 73.25 0.36
CA TYR A 799 55.31 73.18 1.36
C TYR A 799 56.58 72.64 0.71
N ASN A 800 57.71 73.30 0.98
CA ASN A 800 59.02 72.78 0.58
C ASN A 800 59.70 72.18 1.80
N LEU A 801 59.92 70.87 1.78
CA LEU A 801 60.62 70.13 2.82
C LEU A 801 62.06 69.91 2.41
N TYR A 802 62.98 70.06 3.36
CA TYR A 802 64.40 69.85 3.19
C TYR A 802 64.85 68.75 4.15
N PRO A 803 65.05 67.51 3.66
CA PRO A 803 65.33 66.36 4.51
C PRO A 803 66.73 66.44 5.17
N LEU A 804 66.78 66.19 6.48
CA LEU A 804 67.99 66.20 7.30
C LEU A 804 68.48 64.80 7.70
N VAL A 805 67.61 63.78 7.62
CA VAL A 805 67.88 62.40 8.06
C VAL A 805 67.67 61.42 6.90
N VAL A 806 68.51 60.38 6.81
CA VAL A 806 68.43 59.31 5.81
C VAL A 806 67.60 58.13 6.35
N GLY A 807 66.85 57.46 5.48
CA GLY A 807 66.00 56.32 5.83
C GLY A 807 64.50 56.68 5.86
N VAL A 808 63.68 55.79 6.44
CA VAL A 808 62.23 56.02 6.60
C VAL A 808 62.03 57.15 7.62
N SER A 809 61.61 58.32 7.13
CA SER A 809 61.39 59.52 7.94
C SER A 809 59.90 59.85 8.00
N THR A 810 59.40 60.25 9.17
CA THR A 810 58.01 60.69 9.34
C THR A 810 57.83 62.08 8.76
N LEU A 811 56.77 62.30 7.99
CA LEU A 811 56.45 63.62 7.43
C LEU A 811 55.88 64.55 8.52
N PRO A 812 56.03 65.88 8.38
CA PRO A 812 55.34 66.86 9.22
C PRO A 812 53.82 66.62 9.21
N LYS A 813 53.20 66.59 10.40
CA LYS A 813 51.76 66.34 10.52
C LYS A 813 50.97 67.64 10.29
N MET A 814 50.00 67.57 9.40
CA MET A 814 49.07 68.66 9.16
C MET A 814 47.82 68.47 10.03
N HIS A 815 47.49 69.49 10.81
CA HIS A 815 46.23 69.58 11.55
C HIS A 815 45.32 70.58 10.86
N ILE A 816 44.10 70.15 10.54
CA ILE A 816 43.07 71.02 10.00
C ILE A 816 41.94 71.10 11.03
N GLY A 817 41.58 72.32 11.42
CA GLY A 817 40.35 72.62 12.14
C GLY A 817 39.36 73.30 11.19
N CYS A 818 38.06 73.13 11.42
CA CYS A 818 37.04 73.90 10.74
C CYS A 818 36.26 74.74 11.76
N THR A 819 36.09 76.02 11.45
CA THR A 819 35.39 76.98 12.32
C THR A 819 33.90 77.13 11.97
N SER A 820 33.49 76.67 10.77
CA SER A 820 32.17 76.93 10.20
C SER A 820 31.13 75.81 10.35
N GLU A 821 31.48 74.63 10.89
CA GLU A 821 30.58 73.45 10.94
C GLU A 821 30.54 72.75 12.34
N PRO A 822 29.47 71.98 12.64
CA PRO A 822 29.27 71.31 13.94
C PRO A 822 30.32 70.24 14.30
N ASN A 823 30.37 69.83 15.57
CA ASN A 823 31.40 68.93 16.12
C ASN A 823 31.54 67.57 15.41
N ASP A 824 30.50 67.07 14.74
CA ASP A 824 30.55 65.79 13.98
C ASP A 824 31.49 65.87 12.77
N PHE A 825 31.62 67.06 12.17
CA PHE A 825 32.55 67.30 11.06
C PHE A 825 34.02 67.16 11.49
N LYS A 826 34.35 67.43 12.76
CA LYS A 826 35.73 67.26 13.28
C LYS A 826 36.17 65.80 13.33
N HIS A 827 35.26 64.88 13.64
CA HIS A 827 35.57 63.44 13.66
C HIS A 827 35.77 62.89 12.25
N ILE A 828 34.90 63.27 11.31
CA ILE A 828 35.01 62.90 9.89
C ILE A 828 36.32 63.44 9.29
N LEU A 829 36.66 64.69 9.61
CA LEU A 829 37.87 65.35 9.10
C LEU A 829 39.16 64.71 9.64
N ASN A 830 39.20 64.32 10.91
CA ASN A 830 40.33 63.56 11.46
C ASN A 830 40.45 62.17 10.83
N ASP A 831 39.34 61.46 10.61
CA ASP A 831 39.34 60.15 9.95
C ASP A 831 39.88 60.25 8.51
N ILE A 832 39.46 61.27 7.75
CA ILE A 832 39.92 61.51 6.38
C ILE A 832 41.40 61.90 6.34
N LEU A 833 41.85 62.78 7.25
CA LEU A 833 43.27 63.15 7.35
C LEU A 833 44.15 61.96 7.67
N VAL A 834 43.71 61.11 8.60
CA VAL A 834 44.43 59.88 8.92
C VAL A 834 44.46 58.97 7.72
N ARG A 835 43.36 58.75 6.98
CA ARG A 835 43.32 57.78 5.88
C ARG A 835 44.03 58.24 4.60
N SER A 836 43.89 59.51 4.22
CA SER A 836 44.31 60.01 2.91
C SER A 836 45.76 60.51 2.87
N LEU A 837 46.34 60.90 4.02
CA LEU A 837 47.70 61.46 4.06
C LEU A 837 48.76 60.39 4.33
N GLN A 838 49.82 60.40 3.52
CA GLN A 838 51.01 59.62 3.77
C GLN A 838 51.75 60.17 4.99
N THR A 839 52.15 59.30 5.91
CA THR A 839 52.81 59.68 7.17
C THR A 839 54.33 59.52 7.13
N GLN A 840 54.84 58.76 6.15
CA GLN A 840 56.26 58.41 6.05
C GLN A 840 56.73 58.53 4.60
N ILE A 841 57.99 58.90 4.44
CA ILE A 841 58.69 58.87 3.15
C ILE A 841 60.10 58.33 3.36
N TYR A 842 60.61 57.60 2.37
CA TYR A 842 62.00 57.15 2.37
C TYR A 842 62.93 58.23 1.82
N ILE A 843 63.97 58.59 2.59
CA ILE A 843 65.00 59.56 2.19
C ILE A 843 66.29 58.83 1.81
N MET A 844 66.71 59.01 0.56
CA MET A 844 67.95 58.46 0.00
C MET A 844 69.16 59.34 0.37
N PRO A 845 70.35 58.75 0.61
CA PRO A 845 71.58 59.51 0.81
C PRO A 845 72.01 60.22 -0.50
N LYS A 846 72.54 61.44 -0.39
CA LYS A 846 73.03 62.20 -1.56
C LYS A 846 74.48 61.79 -1.86
N HIS A 847 74.71 61.11 -2.99
CA HIS A 847 76.06 60.85 -3.49
C HIS A 847 76.67 62.17 -4.02
N LEU A 848 77.72 62.68 -3.37
CA LEU A 848 78.56 63.74 -3.95
C LEU A 848 79.41 63.13 -5.09
N PRO A 849 79.51 63.77 -6.27
CA PRO A 849 80.51 63.38 -7.26
C PRO A 849 81.91 63.67 -6.69
N ILE A 850 82.73 62.63 -6.56
CA ILE A 850 84.13 62.77 -6.13
C ILE A 850 84.87 63.51 -7.26
N HIS A 851 85.31 64.74 -7.00
CA HIS A 851 86.39 65.35 -7.76
C HIS A 851 87.63 64.47 -7.57
N HIS A 852 88.08 63.78 -8.63
CA HIS A 852 89.39 63.16 -8.63
C HIS A 852 90.46 64.26 -8.65
N THR A 853 91.11 64.51 -7.52
CA THR A 853 92.42 65.16 -7.47
C THR A 853 93.48 64.07 -7.35
N ASN A 854 94.41 64.08 -8.32
CA ASN A 854 95.51 63.14 -8.56
C ASN A 854 96.27 62.65 -7.33
#